data_AF-A0A2E7USS5-F1
#
_entry.id   AF-A0A2E7USS5-F1
#
_cell.length_a   1.000
_cell.length_b   1.000
_cell.length_c   1.000
_cell.angle_alpha   90.00
_cell.angle_beta   90.00
_cell.angle_gamma   90.00
#
_symmetry.space_group_name_H-M   'P 1'
#
loop_
_entity.id
_entity.type
_entity.pdbx_description
1 polymer ?
#
loop_
_entity_poly.entity_id
_entity_poly.type
_entity_poly.pdbx_seq_one_letter_code
_entity_poly.pdbx_strand_id
1 'polypeptide(L)'
;MCHSTPPKHRNLVLRPRGPRAARPEATMTGILLWWLTPAHAAVLTVDPATGSDYPTIAAAVEAASSGDTVVLVSGTYAECVDTQGKDLTISGPTTTPAAVIDGTGLCWSTVAAENGETLSLDHITIANTGGRGLYFWESSANLESVVFEALGAADVAGGAIYGAYGALSTNDCRFAGNAGDEGGAVYLYDAVQWSDTGSTFSDNTSARSGGAVFAYANHTIDWRDTTFTDNESGEQGGAVYLAWYSAITSSRNTFTGNIARYSGGAVYTYVVTGDLTFEDAEFSGNQALDGWGGAIEVEWYSLLEVIRSQFEGNSASAAGGAISQWYETSGMAIDSVFIGNTATASGGAWFWNPYQGRAHDLILDGTTFTDNASGGWGGAVYGSWGRQVGIARSTFRRNNAVGNGGGLAIYVATDVAVHDTEFCGNTAYLGGGAQVEWADGDAVTNSRFIDNLAERGAGLFRYSSNSGRSEYNTFVGNEANTWGGAYVDEWGTSTLDNTAFFHNVGGAIFTEFAATASSTSVQFDAWGDNTPVDGAGYFQVRHGTDGHVAGAPLFVAYTPGDPCEAHDLHPMAGSVLIDAANPDDTDLDASRADIGAYGGAGAPLEDADGDGVTSDTDCIDGDPRVYPGADEICDGVDNDCSGTVDGSDAIDATAWFEDADGDGYGDPSTETWGCGGIGLVSASGDCDDTDGGIHPAATERWYDGVDADCAGDSDHDADGDGWDKPVGDNGGRDCDDTDPTTYPAAEDPPGDGIDQDCDGADDRAPEPDDSTDVGAAQTDNDGKVSGCTTVGGVPSGFAALGLALLGVQRRKRRRT
;
A
#
# COMPACT_ATOMS: atom_id res chain seq x y z
N MET A 1 17.62 11.38 47.11
CA MET A 1 17.77 12.17 48.37
C MET A 1 19.06 12.98 48.29
N CYS A 2 18.95 14.31 48.14
CA CYS A 2 19.70 15.37 48.83
C CYS A 2 19.29 16.72 48.22
N HIS A 3 18.94 17.67 49.08
CA HIS A 3 18.30 18.95 48.79
C HIS A 3 19.18 19.99 48.07
N SER A 4 18.56 20.83 47.23
CA SER A 4 18.68 22.29 47.40
C SER A 4 17.40 23.00 46.92
N THR A 5 17.02 24.06 47.63
CA THR A 5 15.73 24.79 47.60
C THR A 5 15.68 25.92 46.58
N PRO A 6 14.52 26.26 45.98
CA PRO A 6 14.36 27.49 45.19
C PRO A 6 13.93 28.70 46.05
N PRO A 7 14.20 29.96 45.61
CA PRO A 7 13.81 31.16 46.33
C PRO A 7 12.34 31.55 46.10
N LYS A 8 11.79 32.25 47.10
CA LYS A 8 10.38 32.60 47.28
C LYS A 8 9.92 33.72 46.33
N HIS A 9 8.89 33.47 45.53
CA HIS A 9 8.08 34.52 44.91
C HIS A 9 7.14 35.16 45.95
N ARG A 10 7.16 36.50 46.04
CA ARG A 10 6.21 37.29 46.82
C ARG A 10 4.92 37.49 46.03
N ASN A 11 3.80 37.15 46.68
CA ASN A 11 2.43 37.44 46.28
C ASN A 11 2.23 38.86 45.74
N LEU A 12 1.73 38.98 44.51
CA LEU A 12 0.98 40.15 44.06
C LEU A 12 -0.48 39.75 43.85
N VAL A 13 -1.36 40.42 44.61
CA VAL A 13 -2.81 40.23 44.66
C VAL A 13 -3.43 40.63 43.32
N LEU A 14 -4.06 39.67 42.63
CA LEU A 14 -4.95 39.94 41.49
C LEU A 14 -6.23 40.61 42.00
N ARG A 15 -6.53 41.82 41.49
CA ARG A 15 -7.88 42.42 41.51
C ARG A 15 -8.45 42.37 40.09
N PRO A 16 -9.73 42.01 39.90
CA PRO A 16 -10.33 41.93 38.58
C PRO A 16 -10.60 43.34 38.02
N ARG A 17 -10.16 43.61 36.79
CA ARG A 17 -10.54 44.80 36.02
C ARG A 17 -11.78 44.48 35.19
N GLY A 18 -12.83 45.28 35.38
CA GLY A 18 -14.07 45.24 34.59
C GLY A 18 -13.91 45.75 33.15
N PRO A 19 -15.00 45.69 32.34
CA PRO A 19 -14.94 45.82 30.90
C PRO A 19 -14.64 47.27 30.49
N ARG A 20 -13.66 47.46 29.61
CA ARG A 20 -13.36 48.76 29.01
C ARG A 20 -14.16 48.95 27.72
N ALA A 21 -14.92 50.03 27.72
CA ALA A 21 -15.70 50.54 26.61
C ALA A 21 -14.83 50.93 25.40
N ALA A 22 -15.35 50.59 24.21
CA ALA A 22 -14.87 51.05 22.92
C ALA A 22 -14.86 52.59 22.83
N ARG A 23 -13.82 53.15 22.23
CA ARG A 23 -13.80 54.52 21.69
C ARG A 23 -13.08 54.53 20.35
N PRO A 24 -13.49 55.43 19.45
CA PRO A 24 -13.41 55.20 18.01
C PRO A 24 -12.06 55.62 17.42
N GLU A 25 -11.68 54.90 16.37
CA GLU A 25 -10.61 55.24 15.44
C GLU A 25 -10.92 56.60 14.78
N ALA A 26 -10.01 57.56 14.95
CA ALA A 26 -9.97 58.76 14.15
C ALA A 26 -8.88 58.57 13.09
N THR A 27 -9.34 58.37 11.86
CA THR A 27 -8.57 58.49 10.63
C THR A 27 -7.97 59.89 10.54
N MET A 28 -6.65 60.00 10.58
CA MET A 28 -5.93 61.19 10.14
C MET A 28 -5.01 60.81 8.99
N THR A 29 -5.51 61.05 7.78
CA THR A 29 -4.79 60.99 6.51
C THR A 29 -3.78 62.14 6.49
N GLY A 30 -2.60 61.90 7.06
CA GLY A 30 -1.43 62.74 6.88
C GLY A 30 -0.61 62.21 5.71
N ILE A 31 -0.81 62.75 4.52
CA ILE A 31 0.10 62.56 3.39
C ILE A 31 1.42 63.28 3.76
N LEU A 32 2.33 62.57 4.41
CA LEU A 32 3.75 62.91 4.40
C LEU A 32 4.31 62.31 3.11
N LEU A 33 4.46 63.15 2.08
CA LEU A 33 5.32 62.83 0.94
C LEU A 33 6.76 62.74 1.49
N TRP A 34 7.15 61.55 1.95
CA TRP A 34 8.56 61.20 1.96
C TRP A 34 9.00 61.19 0.50
N TRP A 35 10.00 62.00 0.20
CA TRP A 35 10.73 61.85 -1.03
C TRP A 35 11.35 60.45 -0.98
N LEU A 36 10.72 59.48 -1.62
CA LEU A 36 11.35 58.24 -2.05
C LEU A 36 12.44 58.65 -3.05
N THR A 37 13.61 59.02 -2.52
CA THR A 37 14.83 58.91 -3.31
C THR A 37 14.91 57.46 -3.78
N PRO A 38 15.22 57.20 -5.06
CA PRO A 38 15.43 55.83 -5.50
C PRO A 38 16.45 55.19 -4.55
N ALA A 39 16.16 53.99 -4.06
CA ALA A 39 17.14 53.18 -3.36
C ALA A 39 18.41 53.17 -4.22
N HIS A 40 19.45 53.85 -3.76
CA HIS A 40 20.76 53.73 -4.38
C HIS A 40 21.21 52.29 -4.10
N ALA A 41 21.59 51.60 -5.17
CA ALA A 41 22.29 50.32 -5.08
C ALA A 41 23.60 50.50 -5.85
N ALA A 42 24.54 51.21 -5.24
CA ALA A 42 25.90 51.32 -5.74
C ALA A 42 26.62 49.98 -5.54
N VAL A 43 27.56 49.68 -6.42
CA VAL A 43 28.44 48.50 -6.31
C VAL A 43 29.84 49.00 -5.96
N LEU A 44 30.34 48.60 -4.81
CA LEU A 44 31.67 48.95 -4.31
C LEU A 44 32.56 47.71 -4.38
N THR A 45 33.57 47.73 -5.26
CA THR A 45 34.48 46.59 -5.42
C THR A 45 35.66 46.70 -4.47
N VAL A 46 35.83 45.68 -3.62
CA VAL A 46 36.95 45.58 -2.68
C VAL A 46 38.05 44.71 -3.26
N ASP A 47 39.23 45.29 -3.42
CA ASP A 47 40.42 44.61 -3.93
C ASP A 47 41.62 44.97 -3.03
N PRO A 48 42.26 44.00 -2.35
CA PRO A 48 43.40 44.26 -1.48
C PRO A 48 44.66 44.72 -2.24
N ALA A 49 44.63 44.72 -3.59
CA ALA A 49 45.73 45.24 -4.40
C ALA A 49 46.02 46.72 -4.12
N THR A 50 47.31 47.06 -4.10
CA THR A 50 47.78 48.44 -3.90
C THR A 50 47.23 49.37 -5.00
N GLY A 51 46.43 50.37 -4.61
CA GLY A 51 45.84 51.36 -5.51
C GLY A 51 44.35 51.18 -5.80
N SER A 52 43.68 50.20 -5.18
CA SER A 52 42.22 50.06 -5.20
C SER A 52 41.51 51.22 -4.50
N ASP A 53 40.32 51.59 -4.99
CA ASP A 53 39.45 52.59 -4.35
C ASP A 53 39.01 52.13 -2.95
N TYR A 54 38.83 50.81 -2.77
CA TYR A 54 38.47 50.18 -1.51
C TYR A 54 39.41 48.99 -1.24
N PRO A 55 40.51 49.21 -0.50
CA PRO A 55 41.48 48.14 -0.20
C PRO A 55 41.03 47.20 0.93
N THR A 56 39.99 47.57 1.70
CA THR A 56 39.42 46.75 2.79
C THR A 56 37.89 46.81 2.74
N ILE A 57 37.23 45.80 3.29
CA ILE A 57 35.77 45.74 3.40
C ILE A 57 35.28 46.90 4.26
N ALA A 58 35.95 47.19 5.38
CA ALA A 58 35.61 48.33 6.23
C ALA A 58 35.58 49.67 5.48
N ALA A 59 36.53 49.91 4.55
CA ALA A 59 36.57 51.14 3.76
C ALA A 59 35.39 51.23 2.78
N ALA A 60 34.98 50.11 2.19
CA ALA A 60 33.77 50.05 1.36
C ALA A 60 32.52 50.27 2.20
N VAL A 61 32.40 49.62 3.35
CA VAL A 61 31.24 49.78 4.26
C VAL A 61 31.10 51.22 4.74
N GLU A 62 32.19 51.91 5.08
CA GLU A 62 32.14 53.34 5.46
C GLU A 62 31.57 54.22 4.33
N ALA A 63 31.96 53.93 3.08
CA ALA A 63 31.51 54.67 1.90
C ALA A 63 30.10 54.30 1.43
N ALA A 64 29.62 53.10 1.76
CA ALA A 64 28.33 52.58 1.33
C ALA A 64 27.14 53.28 2.02
N SER A 65 26.00 53.25 1.35
CA SER A 65 24.65 53.57 1.87
C SER A 65 23.81 52.30 1.95
N SER A 66 22.75 52.28 2.77
CA SER A 66 21.81 51.16 2.80
C SER A 66 21.22 50.89 1.40
N GLY A 67 21.24 49.62 0.98
CA GLY A 67 20.88 49.14 -0.35
C GLY A 67 22.07 48.86 -1.27
N ASP A 68 23.28 49.28 -0.90
CA ASP A 68 24.49 49.07 -1.71
C ASP A 68 25.01 47.63 -1.61
N THR A 69 25.80 47.23 -2.61
CA THR A 69 26.48 45.94 -2.69
C THR A 69 28.00 46.11 -2.63
N VAL A 70 28.65 45.43 -1.70
CA VAL A 70 30.10 45.33 -1.57
C VAL A 70 30.55 44.03 -2.25
N VAL A 71 31.28 44.13 -3.37
CA VAL A 71 31.75 42.96 -4.14
C VAL A 71 33.21 42.70 -3.83
N LEU A 72 33.51 41.49 -3.36
CA LEU A 72 34.85 41.04 -3.04
C LEU A 72 35.47 40.32 -4.25
N VAL A 73 36.71 40.67 -4.59
CA VAL A 73 37.51 39.81 -5.48
C VAL A 73 38.01 38.58 -4.70
N SER A 74 38.45 37.54 -5.40
CA SER A 74 39.05 36.37 -4.76
C SER A 74 40.25 36.78 -3.88
N GLY A 75 40.28 36.32 -2.63
CA GLY A 75 41.33 36.66 -1.68
C GLY A 75 40.92 36.46 -0.24
N THR A 76 41.87 36.66 0.68
CA THR A 76 41.62 36.62 2.13
C THR A 76 41.68 38.04 2.69
N TYR A 77 40.61 38.42 3.39
CA TYR A 77 40.39 39.72 4.00
C TYR A 77 40.48 39.56 5.52
N ALA A 78 41.66 39.82 6.08
CA ALA A 78 41.91 39.73 7.52
C ALA A 78 41.38 40.97 8.24
N GLU A 79 40.09 41.01 8.53
CA GLU A 79 39.41 42.13 9.15
C GLU A 79 38.12 41.72 9.88
N CYS A 80 37.56 42.66 10.63
CA CYS A 80 36.29 42.51 11.32
C CYS A 80 35.27 43.43 10.64
N VAL A 81 34.13 42.87 10.23
CA VAL A 81 33.12 43.55 9.44
C VAL A 81 31.90 43.87 10.31
N ASP A 82 31.56 45.15 10.39
CA ASP A 82 30.36 45.68 11.03
C ASP A 82 29.65 46.53 9.97
N THR A 83 28.38 46.25 9.72
CA THR A 83 27.54 46.94 8.72
C THR A 83 27.13 48.37 9.14
N GLN A 84 27.37 48.75 10.40
CA GLN A 84 27.14 50.09 10.96
C GLN A 84 25.68 50.58 10.86
N GLY A 85 24.71 49.67 10.96
CA GLY A 85 23.27 49.97 10.85
C GLY A 85 22.79 50.18 9.41
N LYS A 86 23.50 49.63 8.42
CA LYS A 86 23.18 49.75 6.98
C LYS A 86 22.74 48.42 6.42
N ASP A 87 21.66 48.44 5.64
CA ASP A 87 21.24 47.26 4.88
C ASP A 87 22.24 47.05 3.74
N LEU A 88 23.04 45.99 3.80
CA LEU A 88 24.14 45.78 2.85
C LEU A 88 24.15 44.36 2.31
N THR A 89 24.54 44.22 1.04
CA THR A 89 24.92 42.94 0.44
C THR A 89 26.44 42.86 0.34
N ILE A 90 27.05 41.79 0.81
CA ILE A 90 28.47 41.49 0.61
C ILE A 90 28.56 40.21 -0.21
N SER A 91 29.11 40.29 -1.42
CA SER A 91 29.13 39.19 -2.39
C SER A 91 30.55 38.85 -2.83
N GLY A 92 30.89 37.57 -2.81
CA GLY A 92 32.15 37.02 -3.29
C GLY A 92 32.06 36.52 -4.73
N PRO A 93 33.18 36.05 -5.30
CA PRO A 93 33.20 35.48 -6.64
C PRO A 93 32.57 34.07 -6.63
N THR A 94 31.73 33.76 -7.62
CA THR A 94 31.18 32.41 -7.85
C THR A 94 32.22 31.42 -8.40
N THR A 95 33.48 31.83 -8.51
CA THR A 95 34.60 31.05 -9.04
C THR A 95 35.62 30.78 -7.95
N THR A 96 36.32 29.64 -8.02
CA THR A 96 37.42 29.36 -7.12
C THR A 96 38.70 30.12 -7.52
N PRO A 97 39.49 30.64 -6.57
CA PRO A 97 39.27 30.59 -5.11
C PRO A 97 38.20 31.58 -4.63
N ALA A 98 37.45 31.21 -3.60
CA ALA A 98 36.43 32.06 -2.98
C ALA A 98 37.05 33.29 -2.28
N ALA A 99 36.22 34.30 -2.01
CA ALA A 99 36.58 35.36 -1.07
C ALA A 99 36.42 34.85 0.36
N VAL A 100 37.44 35.07 1.19
CA VAL A 100 37.47 34.65 2.60
C VAL A 100 37.51 35.88 3.49
N ILE A 101 36.54 36.04 4.39
CA ILE A 101 36.61 37.04 5.46
C ILE A 101 37.14 36.33 6.71
N ASP A 102 38.29 36.76 7.21
CA ASP A 102 39.02 36.09 8.29
C ASP A 102 39.16 36.98 9.52
N GLY A 103 38.40 36.66 10.56
CA GLY A 103 38.43 37.33 11.86
C GLY A 103 39.43 36.74 12.85
N THR A 104 40.21 35.72 12.47
CA THR A 104 41.02 34.90 13.39
C THR A 104 42.01 35.73 14.21
N GLY A 105 41.85 35.71 15.53
CA GLY A 105 42.70 36.46 16.47
C GLY A 105 42.52 37.97 16.42
N LEU A 106 41.56 38.47 15.63
CA LEU A 106 41.23 39.88 15.47
C LEU A 106 39.94 40.26 16.20
N CYS A 107 38.90 39.43 16.09
CA CYS A 107 37.58 39.69 16.67
C CYS A 107 36.92 38.44 17.20
N TRP A 108 35.97 38.68 18.11
CA TRP A 108 35.10 37.64 18.63
C TRP A 108 34.06 37.16 17.62
N SER A 109 33.69 38.01 16.65
CA SER A 109 32.79 37.68 15.54
C SER A 109 33.30 38.35 14.29
N THR A 110 33.43 37.61 13.19
CA THR A 110 34.03 38.11 11.94
C THR A 110 33.13 39.10 11.25
N VAL A 111 31.83 38.83 11.25
CA VAL A 111 30.79 39.70 10.71
C VAL A 111 29.75 39.95 11.81
N ALA A 112 29.32 41.20 11.97
CA ALA A 112 28.30 41.59 12.93
C ALA A 112 27.23 42.46 12.26
N ALA A 113 25.97 42.21 12.62
CA ALA A 113 24.81 43.02 12.23
C ALA A 113 23.91 43.32 13.45
N GLU A 114 23.68 44.59 13.74
CA GLU A 114 22.93 45.05 14.91
C GLU A 114 21.98 46.21 14.58
N ASN A 115 20.93 46.37 15.38
CA ASN A 115 20.03 47.53 15.37
C ASN A 115 19.06 47.64 14.16
N GLY A 116 18.49 46.51 13.72
CA GLY A 116 17.39 46.52 12.74
C GLY A 116 17.84 46.46 11.28
N GLU A 117 19.13 46.20 11.03
CA GLU A 117 19.68 46.15 9.68
C GLU A 117 19.49 44.78 9.01
N THR A 118 19.55 44.78 7.68
CA THR A 118 19.52 43.56 6.85
C THR A 118 20.89 43.34 6.21
N LEU A 119 21.59 42.30 6.65
CA LEU A 119 22.83 41.83 6.04
C LEU A 119 22.54 40.68 5.07
N SER A 120 23.04 40.78 3.84
CA SER A 120 23.04 39.68 2.89
C SER A 120 24.47 39.26 2.55
N LEU A 121 24.81 37.99 2.73
CA LEU A 121 26.11 37.39 2.37
C LEU A 121 25.91 36.38 1.25
N ASP A 122 26.76 36.46 0.22
CA ASP A 122 26.59 35.69 -1.00
C ASP A 122 27.94 35.15 -1.51
N HIS A 123 28.08 33.82 -1.64
CA HIS A 123 29.28 33.15 -2.18
C HIS A 123 30.60 33.52 -1.48
N ILE A 124 30.61 33.53 -0.14
CA ILE A 124 31.76 33.88 0.70
C ILE A 124 32.10 32.74 1.67
N THR A 125 33.38 32.63 2.03
CA THR A 125 33.83 31.81 3.16
C THR A 125 34.11 32.70 4.37
N ILE A 126 33.62 32.32 5.54
CA ILE A 126 33.92 32.98 6.81
C ILE A 126 34.88 32.10 7.60
N ALA A 127 35.94 32.70 8.13
CA ALA A 127 36.92 32.03 8.99
C ALA A 127 37.10 32.79 10.31
N ASN A 128 37.09 32.07 11.44
CA ASN A 128 37.45 32.63 12.74
C ASN A 128 37.87 31.53 13.71
N THR A 129 39.15 31.15 13.70
CA THR A 129 39.61 30.10 14.60
C THR A 129 39.46 30.59 16.05
N GLY A 130 38.65 29.90 16.85
CA GLY A 130 38.40 30.25 18.25
C GLY A 130 37.37 31.36 18.49
N GLY A 131 36.73 31.88 17.44
CA GLY A 131 35.67 32.89 17.53
C GLY A 131 34.48 32.56 16.62
N ARG A 132 33.49 33.45 16.57
CA ARG A 132 32.27 33.27 15.77
C ARG A 132 32.47 33.72 14.33
N GLY A 133 31.72 33.13 13.41
CA GLY A 133 31.59 33.65 12.05
C GLY A 133 30.74 34.92 12.01
N LEU A 134 29.46 34.77 12.28
CA LEU A 134 28.44 35.82 12.20
C LEU A 134 27.76 36.02 13.56
N TYR A 135 27.56 37.29 13.92
CA TYR A 135 26.71 37.69 15.04
C TYR A 135 25.59 38.58 14.52
N PHE A 136 24.35 38.33 14.92
CA PHE A 136 23.27 39.28 14.69
C PHE A 136 22.36 39.47 15.91
N TRP A 137 21.94 40.72 16.13
CA TRP A 137 21.00 41.10 17.20
C TRP A 137 19.97 42.09 16.68
N GLU A 138 18.68 41.81 16.89
CA GLU A 138 17.58 42.64 16.42
C GLU A 138 17.68 42.94 14.91
N SER A 139 18.20 42.00 14.11
CA SER A 139 18.59 42.22 12.71
C SER A 139 18.26 41.00 11.84
N SER A 140 18.36 41.15 10.52
CA SER A 140 18.11 40.06 9.56
C SER A 140 19.39 39.65 8.82
N ALA A 141 19.67 38.36 8.72
CA ALA A 141 20.79 37.80 7.98
C ALA A 141 20.31 36.87 6.87
N ASN A 142 20.62 37.19 5.61
CA ASN A 142 20.31 36.38 4.43
C ASN A 142 21.61 35.79 3.86
N LEU A 143 21.75 34.48 3.86
CA LEU A 143 22.97 33.78 3.50
C LEU A 143 22.72 32.88 2.30
N GLU A 144 23.45 33.10 1.22
CA GLU A 144 23.40 32.33 -0.02
C GLU A 144 24.77 31.73 -0.31
N SER A 145 24.87 30.40 -0.38
CA SER A 145 26.12 29.70 -0.69
C SER A 145 27.31 30.12 0.20
N VAL A 146 27.04 30.37 1.48
CA VAL A 146 28.06 30.80 2.46
C VAL A 146 28.68 29.57 3.13
N VAL A 147 30.01 29.59 3.28
CA VAL A 147 30.77 28.51 3.91
C VAL A 147 31.32 28.95 5.27
N PHE A 148 30.95 28.20 6.31
CA PHE A 148 31.45 28.30 7.68
C PHE A 148 32.21 27.00 8.01
N GLU A 149 33.55 27.06 7.97
CA GLU A 149 34.41 25.88 8.17
C GLU A 149 35.41 26.08 9.33
N ALA A 150 35.40 25.13 10.28
CA ALA A 150 36.32 25.08 11.41
C ALA A 150 36.35 26.33 12.31
N LEU A 151 35.18 26.95 12.53
CA LEU A 151 35.04 28.10 13.44
C LEU A 151 34.76 27.67 14.88
N GLY A 152 34.90 28.63 15.78
CA GLY A 152 34.50 28.50 17.18
C GLY A 152 35.51 27.78 18.07
N ALA A 153 35.10 27.59 19.33
CA ALA A 153 35.84 26.95 20.41
C ALA A 153 34.86 26.52 21.52
N ALA A 154 35.34 25.70 22.47
CA ALA A 154 34.53 25.10 23.52
C ALA A 154 33.82 26.10 24.47
N ASP A 155 34.18 27.38 24.46
CA ASP A 155 33.58 28.46 25.26
C ASP A 155 32.74 29.45 24.43
N VAL A 156 32.52 29.15 23.15
CA VAL A 156 31.77 29.99 22.21
C VAL A 156 30.39 29.40 21.97
N ALA A 157 29.32 30.11 22.32
CA ALA A 157 27.98 29.72 21.86
C ALA A 157 27.82 30.05 20.37
N GLY A 158 27.51 29.06 19.51
CA GLY A 158 27.35 29.25 18.06
C GLY A 158 28.68 29.51 17.36
N GLY A 159 29.44 28.46 17.04
CA GLY A 159 30.76 28.59 16.41
C GLY A 159 30.72 29.31 15.05
N ALA A 160 29.69 29.05 14.25
CA ALA A 160 29.44 29.74 13.00
C ALA A 160 28.56 30.98 13.19
N ILE A 161 27.38 30.83 13.78
CA ILE A 161 26.37 31.90 13.89
C ILE A 161 25.88 32.01 15.33
N TYR A 162 25.81 33.24 15.83
CA TYR A 162 24.99 33.61 16.98
C TYR A 162 23.92 34.61 16.53
N GLY A 163 22.64 34.32 16.83
CA GLY A 163 21.51 35.14 16.39
C GLY A 163 20.49 35.39 17.49
N ALA A 164 19.88 36.58 17.52
CA ALA A 164 18.83 36.93 18.49
C ALA A 164 17.83 37.96 17.94
N TYR A 165 16.55 37.81 18.30
CA TYR A 165 15.47 38.79 18.01
C TYR A 165 15.35 39.21 16.54
N GLY A 166 15.41 38.28 15.59
CA GLY A 166 15.58 38.63 14.18
C GLY A 166 15.16 37.56 13.19
N ALA A 167 15.68 37.64 11.97
CA ALA A 167 15.44 36.65 10.93
C ALA A 167 16.77 36.09 10.41
N LEU A 168 16.79 34.78 10.18
CA LEU A 168 17.88 34.07 9.51
C LEU A 168 17.30 33.40 8.26
N SER A 169 17.90 33.65 7.11
CA SER A 169 17.63 32.89 5.89
C SER A 169 18.92 32.25 5.44
N THR A 170 18.92 30.94 5.21
CA THR A 170 20.06 30.19 4.69
C THR A 170 19.64 29.43 3.44
N ASN A 171 20.45 29.51 2.40
CA ASN A 171 20.23 28.82 1.14
C ASN A 171 21.56 28.25 0.64
N ASP A 172 21.60 26.93 0.46
CA ASP A 172 22.77 26.19 0.00
C ASP A 172 24.06 26.51 0.80
N CYS A 173 23.91 26.76 2.11
CA CYS A 173 25.04 27.07 2.99
C CYS A 173 25.72 25.80 3.51
N ARG A 174 27.01 25.91 3.85
CA ARG A 174 27.79 24.80 4.44
C ARG A 174 28.34 25.18 5.81
N PHE A 175 28.00 24.39 6.82
CA PHE A 175 28.46 24.49 8.20
C PHE A 175 29.25 23.21 8.54
N ALA A 176 30.58 23.27 8.44
CA ALA A 176 31.44 22.09 8.59
C ALA A 176 32.47 22.25 9.72
N GLY A 177 32.55 21.26 10.62
CA GLY A 177 33.61 21.19 11.62
C GLY A 177 33.59 22.32 12.65
N ASN A 178 32.45 22.98 12.86
CA ASN A 178 32.35 24.10 13.81
C ASN A 178 32.22 23.58 15.24
N ALA A 179 32.79 24.31 16.20
CA ALA A 179 32.78 23.94 17.61
C ALA A 179 32.17 25.04 18.48
N GLY A 180 31.38 24.65 19.48
CA GLY A 180 30.78 25.57 20.44
C GLY A 180 30.57 24.98 21.83
N ASP A 181 30.24 25.84 22.80
CA ASP A 181 29.73 25.37 24.10
C ASP A 181 28.30 24.83 23.93
N GLU A 182 27.43 25.62 23.31
CA GLU A 182 26.06 25.29 22.90
C GLU A 182 25.88 25.69 21.43
N GLY A 183 25.34 24.80 20.60
CA GLY A 183 25.23 25.03 19.16
C GLY A 183 26.60 25.06 18.49
N GLY A 184 27.12 23.90 18.07
CA GLY A 184 28.46 23.85 17.48
C GLY A 184 28.61 24.76 16.25
N ALA A 185 27.58 24.83 15.42
CA ALA A 185 27.48 25.79 14.33
C ALA A 185 26.61 27.00 14.70
N VAL A 186 25.34 26.79 15.05
CA VAL A 186 24.35 27.87 15.18
C VAL A 186 23.80 27.91 16.60
N TYR A 187 23.80 29.10 17.19
CA TYR A 187 23.14 29.40 18.45
C TYR A 187 22.10 30.50 18.25
N LEU A 188 20.85 30.23 18.62
CA LEU A 188 19.75 31.19 18.57
C LEU A 188 19.26 31.53 19.99
N TYR A 189 19.18 32.82 20.28
CA TYR A 189 18.75 33.38 21.56
C TYR A 189 17.49 34.23 21.37
N ASP A 190 16.34 33.61 21.56
CA ASP A 190 15.00 34.18 21.56
C ASP A 190 14.50 34.77 20.23
N ALA A 191 13.24 34.45 19.90
CA ALA A 191 12.42 35.11 18.88
C ALA A 191 13.07 35.25 17.48
N VAL A 192 13.81 34.23 17.05
CA VAL A 192 14.35 34.16 15.68
C VAL A 192 13.41 33.39 14.76
N GLN A 193 13.12 33.97 13.59
CA GLN A 193 12.50 33.28 12.46
C GLN A 193 13.60 32.74 11.54
N TRP A 194 13.64 31.44 11.33
CA TRP A 194 14.64 30.82 10.48
C TRP A 194 14.00 30.03 9.33
N SER A 195 14.32 30.42 8.09
CA SER A 195 14.06 29.61 6.90
C SER A 195 15.37 29.06 6.33
N ASP A 196 15.44 27.75 6.09
CA ASP A 196 16.54 27.11 5.38
C ASP A 196 16.07 26.37 4.13
N THR A 197 16.91 26.35 3.10
CA THR A 197 16.76 25.43 1.96
C THR A 197 18.11 24.94 1.49
N GLY A 198 18.32 23.62 1.46
CA GLY A 198 19.49 23.01 0.82
C GLY A 198 20.80 23.09 1.60
N SER A 199 20.80 23.55 2.86
CA SER A 199 22.04 23.70 3.62
C SER A 199 22.55 22.37 4.20
N THR A 200 23.84 22.32 4.51
CA THR A 200 24.53 21.16 5.08
C THR A 200 25.21 21.50 6.40
N PHE A 201 25.00 20.66 7.40
CA PHE A 201 25.62 20.72 8.72
C PHE A 201 26.39 19.42 8.96
N SER A 202 27.73 19.47 8.82
CA SER A 202 28.58 18.29 9.01
C SER A 202 29.63 18.46 10.08
N ASP A 203 29.91 17.39 10.83
CA ASP A 203 31.04 17.32 11.77
C ASP A 203 31.05 18.44 12.83
N ASN A 204 29.90 19.04 13.14
CA ASN A 204 29.82 20.11 14.14
C ASN A 204 29.74 19.51 15.54
N THR A 205 30.38 20.17 16.50
CA THR A 205 30.53 19.66 17.86
C THR A 205 30.13 20.69 18.91
N SER A 206 29.41 20.26 19.94
CA SER A 206 29.11 21.09 21.12
C SER A 206 29.57 20.42 22.42
N ALA A 207 30.15 21.20 23.34
CA ALA A 207 30.50 20.68 24.67
C ALA A 207 29.27 20.36 25.53
N ARG A 208 28.18 21.12 25.32
CA ARG A 208 26.86 20.93 25.92
C ARG A 208 25.90 20.48 24.83
N SER A 209 24.75 21.13 24.64
CA SER A 209 23.67 20.65 23.79
C SER A 209 23.68 21.26 22.39
N GLY A 210 23.13 20.53 21.42
CA GLY A 210 23.00 20.96 20.02
C GLY A 210 24.32 20.92 19.27
N GLY A 211 24.74 19.74 18.81
CA GLY A 211 26.05 19.58 18.15
C GLY A 211 26.20 20.46 16.92
N ALA A 212 25.13 20.66 16.15
CA ALA A 212 25.06 21.68 15.10
C ALA A 212 24.28 22.92 15.56
N VAL A 213 23.05 22.74 16.04
CA VAL A 213 22.10 23.83 16.29
C VAL A 213 21.62 23.78 17.73
N PHE A 214 21.68 24.92 18.40
CA PHE A 214 21.00 25.15 19.67
C PHE A 214 20.08 26.36 19.56
N ALA A 215 18.79 26.18 19.84
CA ALA A 215 17.80 27.25 19.78
C ALA A 215 17.04 27.38 21.10
N TYR A 216 17.09 28.57 21.70
CA TYR A 216 16.51 28.86 23.00
C TYR A 216 15.45 29.96 22.91
N ALA A 217 14.19 29.54 23.10
CA ALA A 217 13.00 30.37 23.26
C ALA A 217 12.35 30.95 21.98
N ASN A 218 11.05 30.70 21.81
CA ASN A 218 10.14 31.40 20.89
C ASN A 218 10.58 31.43 19.42
N HIS A 219 11.23 30.38 18.92
CA HIS A 219 11.66 30.31 17.52
C HIS A 219 10.56 29.78 16.61
N THR A 220 10.60 30.20 15.35
CA THR A 220 9.85 29.56 14.25
C THR A 220 10.86 29.14 13.21
N ILE A 221 10.95 27.83 12.96
CA ILE A 221 11.96 27.25 12.07
C ILE A 221 11.25 26.48 10.95
N ASP A 222 11.60 26.79 9.71
CA ASP A 222 11.15 26.11 8.50
C ASP A 222 12.37 25.59 7.73
N TRP A 223 12.55 24.28 7.69
CA TRP A 223 13.70 23.64 7.05
C TRP A 223 13.26 22.75 5.90
N ARG A 224 13.94 22.89 4.76
CA ARG A 224 13.67 22.07 3.58
C ARG A 224 14.95 21.59 2.92
N ASP A 225 14.99 20.32 2.57
CA ASP A 225 16.10 19.75 1.81
C ASP A 225 17.47 19.93 2.52
N THR A 226 17.45 20.00 3.85
CA THR A 226 18.59 20.27 4.73
C THR A 226 19.19 18.96 5.24
N THR A 227 20.52 18.88 5.30
CA THR A 227 21.25 17.69 5.76
C THR A 227 22.06 17.95 7.03
N PHE A 228 21.93 17.06 8.02
CA PHE A 228 22.69 17.03 9.26
C PHE A 228 23.44 15.70 9.37
N THR A 229 24.77 15.74 9.24
CA THR A 229 25.61 14.53 9.22
C THR A 229 26.71 14.59 10.27
N ASP A 230 26.87 13.51 11.03
CA ASP A 230 28.00 13.31 11.95
C ASP A 230 28.19 14.48 12.95
N ASN A 231 27.11 15.10 13.40
CA ASN A 231 27.18 16.14 14.43
C ASN A 231 27.13 15.51 15.83
N GLU A 232 27.92 16.05 16.76
CA GLU A 232 28.10 15.48 18.09
C GLU A 232 27.85 16.48 19.21
N SER A 233 27.06 16.08 20.20
CA SER A 233 26.79 16.84 21.43
C SER A 233 27.30 16.10 22.66
N GLY A 234 27.97 16.83 23.54
CA GLY A 234 28.36 16.36 24.88
C GLY A 234 27.19 16.20 25.87
N GLU A 235 25.99 16.71 25.55
CA GLU A 235 24.77 16.55 26.35
C GLU A 235 23.59 16.01 25.50
N GLN A 236 22.61 16.84 25.09
CA GLN A 236 21.44 16.42 24.31
C GLN A 236 21.41 17.02 22.90
N GLY A 237 20.73 16.35 21.97
CA GLY A 237 20.54 16.85 20.61
C GLY A 237 21.83 16.80 19.80
N GLY A 238 22.19 15.62 19.29
CA GLY A 238 23.47 15.43 18.60
C GLY A 238 23.62 16.35 17.39
N ALA A 239 22.53 16.59 16.66
CA ALA A 239 22.46 17.66 15.67
C ALA A 239 21.77 18.91 16.26
N VAL A 240 20.56 18.74 16.78
CA VAL A 240 19.64 19.86 17.05
C VAL A 240 19.12 19.78 18.48
N TYR A 241 19.22 20.88 19.20
CA TYR A 241 18.56 21.10 20.48
C TYR A 241 17.61 22.29 20.40
N LEU A 242 16.36 22.09 20.80
CA LEU A 242 15.34 23.13 20.82
C LEU A 242 14.68 23.21 22.18
N ALA A 243 14.58 24.41 22.74
CA ALA A 243 13.88 24.62 24.00
C ALA A 243 12.95 25.82 23.97
N TRP A 244 11.86 25.68 24.75
CA TRP A 244 10.88 26.72 25.08
C TRP A 244 10.13 27.34 23.89
N TYR A 245 8.83 27.07 23.78
CA TYR A 245 7.89 27.70 22.84
C TYR A 245 8.36 27.78 21.37
N SER A 246 9.21 26.85 20.93
CA SER A 246 9.77 26.84 19.57
C SER A 246 9.04 25.83 18.69
N ALA A 247 8.71 26.23 17.47
CA ALA A 247 8.02 25.38 16.50
C ALA A 247 8.92 25.05 15.31
N ILE A 248 8.82 23.83 14.81
CA ILE A 248 9.50 23.38 13.59
C ILE A 248 8.51 22.78 12.62
N THR A 249 8.56 23.27 11.39
CA THR A 249 8.03 22.56 10.23
C THR A 249 9.20 22.17 9.35
N SER A 250 9.34 20.88 9.06
CA SER A 250 10.50 20.34 8.36
C SER A 250 10.07 19.36 7.28
N SER A 251 10.58 19.52 6.06
CA SER A 251 10.29 18.61 4.93
C SER A 251 11.55 18.17 4.18
N ARG A 252 11.67 16.88 3.82
CA ARG A 252 12.79 16.33 3.04
C ARG A 252 14.16 16.57 3.66
N ASN A 253 14.24 16.49 4.98
CA ASN A 253 15.49 16.68 5.71
C ASN A 253 16.12 15.33 6.06
N THR A 254 17.45 15.30 6.09
CA THR A 254 18.23 14.09 6.37
C THR A 254 19.07 14.28 7.62
N PHE A 255 19.00 13.32 8.55
CA PHE A 255 19.79 13.25 9.78
C PHE A 255 20.53 11.92 9.83
N THR A 256 21.85 11.95 9.62
CA THR A 256 22.67 10.74 9.53
C THR A 256 23.82 10.76 10.52
N GLY A 257 23.99 9.69 11.29
CA GLY A 257 25.19 9.49 12.12
C GLY A 257 25.37 10.50 13.25
N ASN A 258 24.32 11.23 13.63
CA ASN A 258 24.41 12.22 14.71
C ASN A 258 24.42 11.53 16.08
N ILE A 259 25.19 12.09 17.01
CA ILE A 259 25.47 11.46 18.31
C ILE A 259 25.21 12.45 19.44
N ALA A 260 24.37 12.06 20.40
CA ALA A 260 24.22 12.74 21.67
C ALA A 260 24.76 11.86 22.80
N ARG A 261 25.43 12.49 23.77
CA ARG A 261 25.86 11.77 24.98
C ARG A 261 24.67 11.24 25.76
N TYR A 262 23.58 12.01 25.89
CA TYR A 262 22.37 11.63 26.62
C TYR A 262 21.22 11.31 25.65
N SER A 263 20.31 12.24 25.39
CA SER A 263 19.07 11.96 24.63
C SER A 263 18.99 12.76 23.33
N GLY A 264 18.19 12.24 22.39
CA GLY A 264 17.96 12.85 21.08
C GLY A 264 19.22 12.80 20.23
N GLY A 265 19.59 11.60 19.75
CA GLY A 265 20.85 11.42 19.01
C GLY A 265 20.95 12.32 17.78
N ALA A 266 19.83 12.64 17.12
CA ALA A 266 19.75 13.74 16.18
C ALA A 266 19.09 14.98 16.79
N VAL A 267 17.83 14.84 17.23
CA VAL A 267 17.00 15.96 17.64
C VAL A 267 16.54 15.77 19.09
N TYR A 268 16.74 16.79 19.91
CA TYR A 268 16.16 16.87 21.24
C TYR A 268 15.27 18.11 21.35
N THR A 269 14.07 17.94 21.90
CA THR A 269 13.15 19.04 22.15
C THR A 269 12.66 19.08 23.59
N TYR A 270 12.62 20.28 24.16
CA TYR A 270 12.08 20.59 25.48
C TYR A 270 11.22 21.85 25.41
N VAL A 271 9.99 21.70 24.93
CA VAL A 271 9.14 22.83 24.51
C VAL A 271 7.74 22.62 25.08
N VAL A 272 7.11 23.68 25.60
CA VAL A 272 5.83 23.60 26.34
C VAL A 272 4.58 23.77 25.45
N THR A 273 4.74 24.04 24.15
CA THR A 273 3.63 24.15 23.16
C THR A 273 4.21 24.20 21.73
N GLY A 274 3.52 23.63 20.74
CA GLY A 274 3.86 23.72 19.32
C GLY A 274 3.49 22.44 18.56
N ASP A 275 3.72 22.45 17.25
CA ASP A 275 3.67 21.27 16.36
C ASP A 275 5.08 21.00 15.81
N LEU A 276 5.56 19.76 15.94
CA LEU A 276 6.87 19.30 15.47
C LEU A 276 6.61 18.31 14.35
N THR A 277 6.74 18.78 13.12
CA THR A 277 6.40 18.00 11.94
C THR A 277 7.66 17.65 11.14
N PHE A 278 7.88 16.36 10.92
CA PHE A 278 8.86 15.81 9.99
C PHE A 278 8.14 15.11 8.84
N GLU A 279 8.21 15.72 7.67
CA GLU A 279 7.58 15.23 6.44
C GLU A 279 8.64 14.77 5.44
N ASP A 280 8.49 13.58 4.86
CA ASP A 280 9.44 13.02 3.90
C ASP A 280 10.90 13.00 4.42
N ALA A 281 11.11 12.83 5.72
CA ALA A 281 12.41 12.94 6.38
C ALA A 281 13.11 11.57 6.53
N GLU A 282 14.44 11.60 6.62
CA GLU A 282 15.27 10.41 6.85
C GLU A 282 16.12 10.57 8.11
N PHE A 283 16.03 9.60 9.03
CA PHE A 283 16.86 9.50 10.23
C PHE A 283 17.60 8.16 10.22
N SER A 284 18.91 8.19 9.97
CA SER A 284 19.72 6.99 9.81
C SER A 284 20.92 6.94 10.76
N GLY A 285 21.06 5.86 11.52
CA GLY A 285 22.26 5.60 12.34
C GLY A 285 22.53 6.62 13.45
N ASN A 286 21.51 7.35 13.91
CA ASN A 286 21.66 8.32 14.99
C ASN A 286 21.68 7.62 16.36
N GLN A 287 22.44 8.17 17.32
CA GLN A 287 22.74 7.48 18.57
C GLN A 287 22.58 8.36 19.82
N ALA A 288 21.84 7.85 20.79
CA ALA A 288 21.76 8.35 22.17
C ALA A 288 22.57 7.41 23.09
N LEU A 289 23.79 7.82 23.46
CA LEU A 289 24.77 6.92 24.09
C LEU A 289 24.43 6.51 25.53
N ASP A 290 23.85 7.43 26.32
CA ASP A 290 23.43 7.23 27.72
C ASP A 290 22.02 7.83 27.95
N GLY A 291 21.09 7.68 26.99
CA GLY A 291 19.75 8.26 27.11
C GLY A 291 18.71 7.72 26.14
N TRP A 292 17.70 8.53 25.89
CA TRP A 292 16.45 8.19 25.20
C TRP A 292 16.42 8.76 23.78
N GLY A 293 15.64 8.16 22.88
CA GLY A 293 15.40 8.73 21.55
C GLY A 293 16.66 8.74 20.70
N GLY A 294 17.01 7.59 20.11
CA GLY A 294 18.24 7.47 19.33
C GLY A 294 18.28 8.42 18.13
N ALA A 295 17.13 8.73 17.54
CA ALA A 295 16.97 9.83 16.60
C ALA A 295 16.36 11.06 17.28
N ILE A 296 15.15 10.93 17.82
CA ILE A 296 14.36 12.06 18.32
C ILE A 296 13.95 11.80 19.77
N GLU A 297 14.19 12.78 20.64
CA GLU A 297 13.61 12.85 21.97
C GLU A 297 12.70 14.08 22.08
N VAL A 298 11.50 13.87 22.61
CA VAL A 298 10.48 14.92 22.78
C VAL A 298 9.95 14.98 24.20
N GLU A 299 10.06 16.15 24.83
CA GLU A 299 9.50 16.43 26.16
C GLU A 299 8.60 17.67 26.13
N TRP A 300 7.44 17.59 26.81
CA TRP A 300 6.47 18.69 27.02
C TRP A 300 5.77 19.22 25.76
N TYR A 301 6.01 18.58 24.62
CA TYR A 301 5.52 19.01 23.32
C TYR A 301 4.08 18.56 23.09
N SER A 302 3.24 19.37 22.44
CA SER A 302 1.82 19.03 22.29
C SER A 302 1.57 17.89 21.28
N LEU A 303 2.26 17.93 20.13
CA LEU A 303 2.15 16.92 19.07
C LEU A 303 3.46 16.76 18.27
N LEU A 304 3.95 15.53 18.15
CA LEU A 304 4.95 15.11 17.16
C LEU A 304 4.25 14.44 15.97
N GLU A 305 4.51 14.92 14.77
CA GLU A 305 4.00 14.35 13.53
C GLU A 305 5.15 13.85 12.65
N VAL A 306 5.09 12.57 12.27
CA VAL A 306 6.03 11.92 11.39
C VAL A 306 5.27 11.39 10.18
N ILE A 307 5.53 11.96 9.01
CA ILE A 307 4.71 11.70 7.83
C ILE A 307 5.62 11.28 6.68
N ARG A 308 5.35 10.11 6.06
CA ARG A 308 6.13 9.53 4.95
C ARG A 308 7.64 9.53 5.20
N SER A 309 8.03 9.29 6.44
CA SER A 309 9.42 9.43 6.88
C SER A 309 10.02 8.07 7.24
N GLN A 310 11.35 7.99 7.19
CA GLN A 310 12.10 6.77 7.45
C GLN A 310 13.03 6.93 8.65
N PHE A 311 13.03 5.92 9.53
CA PHE A 311 13.93 5.80 10.69
C PHE A 311 14.65 4.46 10.61
N GLU A 312 15.95 4.49 10.30
CA GLU A 312 16.74 3.28 10.08
C GLU A 312 17.95 3.20 11.00
N GLY A 313 18.11 2.06 11.70
CA GLY A 313 19.32 1.75 12.45
C GLY A 313 19.65 2.74 13.57
N ASN A 314 18.67 3.49 14.08
CA ASN A 314 18.89 4.41 15.20
C ASN A 314 18.96 3.62 16.51
N SER A 315 19.74 4.10 17.47
CA SER A 315 19.94 3.39 18.73
C SER A 315 19.93 4.29 19.96
N ALA A 316 19.32 3.78 21.02
CA ALA A 316 19.31 4.40 22.33
C ALA A 316 19.79 3.40 23.38
N SER A 317 20.69 3.83 24.26
CA SER A 317 21.09 3.00 25.40
C SER A 317 19.96 2.77 26.39
N ALA A 318 18.85 3.47 26.25
CA ALA A 318 17.72 3.39 27.13
C ALA A 318 16.46 2.97 26.34
N ALA A 319 15.53 3.84 25.97
CA ALA A 319 14.23 3.54 25.31
C ALA A 319 14.01 4.45 24.11
N GLY A 320 13.18 4.01 23.18
CA GLY A 320 12.92 4.72 21.93
C GLY A 320 14.15 4.72 21.05
N GLY A 321 14.48 3.57 20.45
CA GLY A 321 15.68 3.47 19.62
C GLY A 321 15.68 4.45 18.45
N ALA A 322 14.50 4.78 17.92
CA ALA A 322 14.31 5.93 17.05
C ALA A 322 13.73 7.13 17.81
N ILE A 323 12.51 6.98 18.34
CA ILE A 323 11.73 8.08 18.91
C ILE A 323 11.41 7.76 20.37
N SER A 324 11.64 8.72 21.26
CA SER A 324 11.11 8.67 22.62
C SER A 324 10.35 9.95 22.95
N GLN A 325 9.23 9.80 23.64
CA GLN A 325 8.33 10.87 24.02
C GLN A 325 7.89 10.77 25.48
N TRP A 326 7.99 11.90 26.19
CA TRP A 326 7.62 12.03 27.59
C TRP A 326 6.77 13.27 27.84
N TYR A 327 6.07 13.27 28.97
CA TYR A 327 5.42 14.45 29.56
C TYR A 327 4.45 15.19 28.62
N GLU A 328 3.17 14.85 28.71
CA GLU A 328 2.10 15.58 28.01
C GLU A 328 2.26 15.63 26.47
N THR A 329 2.78 14.55 25.88
CA THR A 329 3.05 14.44 24.44
C THR A 329 2.06 13.56 23.71
N SER A 330 1.57 14.05 22.57
CA SER A 330 0.87 13.21 21.58
C SER A 330 1.83 12.85 20.44
N GLY A 331 1.60 11.70 19.82
CA GLY A 331 2.45 11.19 18.74
C GLY A 331 1.61 10.72 17.56
N MET A 332 2.08 11.01 16.35
CA MET A 332 1.47 10.53 15.13
C MET A 332 2.54 10.06 14.13
N ALA A 333 2.38 8.86 13.59
CA ALA A 333 3.06 8.43 12.37
C ALA A 333 2.05 8.05 11.28
N ILE A 334 2.26 8.59 10.09
CA ILE A 334 1.45 8.29 8.90
C ILE A 334 2.38 7.86 7.77
N ASP A 335 2.07 6.73 7.14
CA ASP A 335 2.75 6.20 5.95
C ASP A 335 4.28 6.14 6.12
N SER A 336 4.75 5.89 7.34
CA SER A 336 6.16 5.99 7.73
C SER A 336 6.79 4.62 7.96
N VAL A 337 8.12 4.55 8.01
CA VAL A 337 8.86 3.29 8.07
C VAL A 337 9.95 3.33 9.15
N PHE A 338 9.97 2.32 10.01
CA PHE A 338 10.93 2.15 11.09
C PHE A 338 11.64 0.80 10.96
N ILE A 339 12.94 0.81 10.64
CA ILE A 339 13.72 -0.39 10.33
C ILE A 339 14.92 -0.51 11.27
N GLY A 340 15.08 -1.66 11.93
CA GLY A 340 16.33 -2.00 12.61
C GLY A 340 16.69 -1.07 13.78
N ASN A 341 15.73 -0.36 14.36
CA ASN A 341 16.00 0.54 15.48
C ASN A 341 16.10 -0.26 16.79
N THR A 342 17.00 0.16 17.68
CA THR A 342 17.34 -0.62 18.87
C THR A 342 17.34 0.18 20.16
N ALA A 343 16.79 -0.40 21.22
CA ALA A 343 16.80 0.17 22.56
C ALA A 343 17.12 -0.90 23.61
N THR A 344 17.83 -0.57 24.69
CA THR A 344 18.12 -1.57 25.75
C THR A 344 16.96 -1.76 26.73
N ALA A 345 16.06 -0.78 26.83
CA ALA A 345 14.81 -0.81 27.58
C ALA A 345 13.65 -0.98 26.58
N SER A 346 12.58 -0.19 26.69
CA SER A 346 11.34 -0.38 25.91
C SER A 346 11.31 0.40 24.59
N GLY A 347 10.46 -0.01 23.65
CA GLY A 347 10.23 0.69 22.39
C GLY A 347 11.47 0.73 21.49
N GLY A 348 11.77 -0.37 20.80
CA GLY A 348 12.94 -0.43 19.92
C GLY A 348 12.90 0.62 18.81
N ALA A 349 11.70 0.92 18.29
CA ALA A 349 11.46 2.07 17.43
C ALA A 349 10.93 3.26 18.24
N TRP A 350 9.75 3.12 18.84
CA TRP A 350 9.03 4.21 19.49
C TRP A 350 8.71 3.89 20.95
N PHE A 351 9.17 4.75 21.85
CA PHE A 351 8.74 4.77 23.24
C PHE A 351 7.84 5.98 23.52
N TRP A 352 6.63 5.75 24.03
CA TRP A 352 5.67 6.82 24.30
C TRP A 352 5.08 6.70 25.71
N ASN A 353 5.29 7.76 26.52
CA ASN A 353 4.79 7.84 27.88
C ASN A 353 4.41 9.29 28.28
N PRO A 354 3.22 9.76 27.88
CA PRO A 354 2.66 11.00 28.39
C PRO A 354 2.29 10.79 29.86
N TYR A 355 3.11 11.37 30.73
CA TYR A 355 2.93 11.35 32.19
C TYR A 355 1.46 11.50 32.64
N GLN A 356 1.12 10.84 33.76
CA GLN A 356 -0.24 10.59 34.29
C GLN A 356 -1.31 11.65 33.94
N GLY A 357 -2.36 11.21 33.24
CA GLY A 357 -3.54 12.04 32.95
C GLY A 357 -4.48 11.48 31.89
N ARG A 358 -4.02 10.51 31.07
CA ARG A 358 -4.79 9.91 29.96
C ARG A 358 -5.47 10.98 29.09
N ALA A 359 -4.69 11.99 28.69
CA ALA A 359 -5.17 13.12 27.88
C ALA A 359 -4.55 13.16 26.47
N HIS A 360 -3.58 12.31 26.20
CA HIS A 360 -2.77 12.33 24.98
C HIS A 360 -2.92 11.05 24.19
N ASP A 361 -2.66 11.16 22.88
CA ASP A 361 -2.94 10.11 21.92
C ASP A 361 -1.67 9.67 21.19
N LEU A 362 -1.65 8.40 20.82
CA LEU A 362 -0.69 7.83 19.89
C LEU A 362 -1.45 7.26 18.70
N ILE A 363 -1.19 7.78 17.50
CA ILE A 363 -1.83 7.34 16.25
C ILE A 363 -0.77 6.84 15.27
N LEU A 364 -0.89 5.58 14.86
CA LEU A 364 0.00 4.95 13.87
C LEU A 364 -0.86 4.45 12.72
N ASP A 365 -0.70 5.03 11.53
CA ASP A 365 -1.54 4.72 10.38
C ASP A 365 -0.67 4.49 9.13
N GLY A 366 -0.93 3.43 8.37
CA GLY A 366 -0.11 3.12 7.19
C GLY A 366 1.37 2.86 7.48
N THR A 367 1.74 2.60 8.75
CA THR A 367 3.14 2.66 9.21
C THR A 367 3.73 1.27 9.36
N THR A 368 4.96 1.10 8.87
CA THR A 368 5.68 -0.18 8.91
C THR A 368 6.81 -0.17 9.94
N PHE A 369 6.85 -1.19 10.80
CA PHE A 369 7.89 -1.43 11.79
C PHE A 369 8.54 -2.79 11.52
N THR A 370 9.78 -2.80 11.06
CA THR A 370 10.50 -4.02 10.68
C THR A 370 11.81 -4.18 11.44
N ASP A 371 12.06 -5.37 11.98
CA ASP A 371 13.34 -5.75 12.59
C ASP A 371 13.79 -4.82 13.76
N ASN A 372 12.85 -4.18 14.46
CA ASN A 372 13.16 -3.34 15.62
C ASN A 372 13.30 -4.19 16.89
N ALA A 373 14.21 -3.80 17.78
CA ALA A 373 14.51 -4.59 18.97
C ALA A 373 14.56 -3.78 20.27
N SER A 374 13.99 -4.34 21.33
CA SER A 374 14.01 -3.76 22.67
C SER A 374 14.42 -4.79 23.73
N GLY A 375 15.21 -4.36 24.72
CA GLY A 375 15.56 -5.20 25.88
C GLY A 375 14.48 -5.22 26.98
N GLY A 376 13.44 -4.41 26.80
CA GLY A 376 12.27 -4.28 27.66
C GLY A 376 11.00 -4.68 26.89
N TRP A 377 10.02 -3.79 26.85
CA TRP A 377 8.70 -4.07 26.26
C TRP A 377 8.53 -3.32 24.95
N GLY A 378 7.69 -3.82 24.04
CA GLY A 378 7.46 -3.20 22.74
C GLY A 378 8.71 -3.31 21.88
N GLY A 379 8.87 -4.41 21.15
CA GLY A 379 10.05 -4.59 20.30
C GLY A 379 10.13 -3.49 19.24
N ALA A 380 8.99 -3.10 18.66
CA ALA A 380 8.88 -1.84 17.92
C ALA A 380 8.32 -0.71 18.79
N VAL A 381 7.08 -0.84 19.26
CA VAL A 381 6.34 0.25 19.88
C VAL A 381 5.97 -0.09 21.31
N TYR A 382 6.30 0.80 22.23
CA TYR A 382 5.80 0.79 23.60
C TYR A 382 4.98 2.06 23.87
N GLY A 383 3.76 1.88 24.37
CA GLY A 383 2.87 2.97 24.78
C GLY A 383 2.32 2.79 26.20
N SER A 384 2.16 3.89 26.93
CA SER A 384 1.56 3.85 28.27
C SER A 384 0.91 5.18 28.66
N TRP A 385 -0.09 5.12 29.54
CA TRP A 385 -0.82 6.28 30.08
C TRP A 385 -1.56 7.13 29.04
N GLY A 386 -1.96 6.51 27.93
CA GLY A 386 -2.69 7.18 26.86
C GLY A 386 -4.17 7.40 27.15
N ARG A 387 -4.76 8.41 26.50
CA ARG A 387 -6.21 8.48 26.30
C ARG A 387 -6.61 7.47 25.23
N GLN A 388 -6.06 7.64 24.04
CA GLN A 388 -6.31 6.79 22.88
C GLN A 388 -5.00 6.28 22.29
N VAL A 389 -4.95 4.99 21.97
CA VAL A 389 -3.91 4.39 21.12
C VAL A 389 -4.61 3.83 19.89
N GLY A 390 -4.42 4.47 18.75
CA GLY A 390 -4.98 4.07 17.47
C GLY A 390 -3.90 3.51 16.55
N ILE A 391 -4.10 2.31 16.03
CA ILE A 391 -3.20 1.66 15.09
C ILE A 391 -4.05 1.13 13.95
N ALA A 392 -3.75 1.57 12.73
CA ALA A 392 -4.52 1.27 11.55
C ALA A 392 -3.60 0.96 10.37
N ARG A 393 -4.00 0.04 9.48
CA ARG A 393 -3.34 -0.17 8.17
C ARG A 393 -1.82 -0.33 8.28
N SER A 394 -1.34 -0.91 9.37
CA SER A 394 0.07 -0.90 9.77
C SER A 394 0.65 -2.30 9.76
N THR A 395 1.97 -2.40 9.71
CA THR A 395 2.68 -3.68 9.67
C THR A 395 3.76 -3.72 10.74
N PHE A 396 3.72 -4.73 11.60
CA PHE A 396 4.73 -5.04 12.59
C PHE A 396 5.39 -6.36 12.22
N ARG A 397 6.63 -6.29 11.76
CA ARG A 397 7.35 -7.45 11.26
C ARG A 397 8.66 -7.73 11.96
N ARG A 398 8.86 -8.98 12.40
CA ARG A 398 10.12 -9.47 12.96
C ARG A 398 10.70 -8.58 14.07
N ASN A 399 9.83 -7.90 14.81
CA ASN A 399 10.26 -7.10 15.93
C ASN A 399 10.45 -7.99 17.15
N ASN A 400 11.44 -7.65 17.98
CA ASN A 400 11.87 -8.51 19.08
C ASN A 400 11.93 -7.73 20.40
N ALA A 401 11.13 -8.17 21.38
CA ALA A 401 11.21 -7.71 22.76
C ALA A 401 11.78 -8.83 23.65
N VAL A 402 12.74 -8.51 24.53
CA VAL A 402 13.14 -9.47 25.59
C VAL A 402 12.03 -9.62 26.63
N GLY A 403 11.27 -8.55 26.88
CA GLY A 403 10.07 -8.53 27.72
C GLY A 403 8.81 -8.80 26.90
N ASN A 404 7.83 -7.92 26.96
CA ASN A 404 6.50 -8.19 26.41
C ASN A 404 6.21 -7.38 25.14
N GLY A 405 5.31 -7.85 24.27
CA GLY A 405 4.86 -7.17 23.06
C GLY A 405 5.96 -7.09 22.01
N GLY A 406 6.13 -8.13 21.20
CA GLY A 406 7.24 -8.20 20.24
C GLY A 406 7.11 -7.13 19.16
N GLY A 407 5.93 -6.99 18.56
CA GLY A 407 5.59 -5.82 17.75
C GLY A 407 5.18 -4.64 18.62
N LEU A 408 4.11 -4.82 19.39
CA LEU A 408 3.42 -3.76 20.12
C LEU A 408 3.22 -4.12 21.59
N ALA A 409 3.51 -3.17 22.49
CA ALA A 409 3.16 -3.27 23.91
C ALA A 409 2.46 -2.00 24.41
N ILE A 410 1.21 -2.12 24.87
CA ILE A 410 0.46 -1.03 25.53
C ILE A 410 0.19 -1.40 26.98
N TYR A 411 0.62 -0.56 27.93
CA TYR A 411 0.57 -0.90 29.38
C TYR A 411 -0.49 -0.15 30.20
N VAL A 412 -1.06 0.95 29.69
CA VAL A 412 -2.22 1.63 30.29
C VAL A 412 -2.83 2.53 29.21
N ALA A 413 -4.13 2.42 28.95
CA ALA A 413 -4.84 3.36 28.09
C ALA A 413 -6.32 3.47 28.52
N THR A 414 -7.02 4.53 28.10
CA THR A 414 -8.49 4.50 28.16
C THR A 414 -9.03 3.68 27.01
N ASP A 415 -8.66 4.02 25.77
CA ASP A 415 -9.11 3.30 24.57
C ASP A 415 -7.91 2.82 23.74
N VAL A 416 -7.94 1.56 23.31
CA VAL A 416 -7.01 0.99 22.34
C VAL A 416 -7.80 0.51 21.13
N ALA A 417 -7.43 0.93 19.93
CA ALA A 417 -8.02 0.48 18.68
C ALA A 417 -6.90 0.04 17.73
N VAL A 418 -6.88 -1.24 17.38
CA VAL A 418 -6.00 -1.83 16.39
C VAL A 418 -6.87 -2.40 15.28
N HIS A 419 -6.71 -1.93 14.05
CA HIS A 419 -7.46 -2.48 12.93
C HIS A 419 -6.67 -2.52 11.63
N ASP A 420 -7.05 -3.43 10.72
CA ASP A 420 -6.42 -3.60 9.40
C ASP A 420 -4.88 -3.72 9.51
N THR A 421 -4.40 -4.40 10.56
CA THR A 421 -2.98 -4.38 10.94
C THR A 421 -2.42 -5.79 10.90
N GLU A 422 -1.19 -5.93 10.40
CA GLU A 422 -0.47 -7.19 10.36
C GLU A 422 0.63 -7.25 11.44
N PHE A 423 0.68 -8.36 12.17
CA PHE A 423 1.75 -8.74 13.09
C PHE A 423 2.38 -10.04 12.59
N CYS A 424 3.57 -9.94 12.01
CA CYS A 424 4.24 -11.01 11.25
C CYS A 424 5.59 -11.36 11.88
N GLY A 425 5.78 -12.57 12.40
CA GLY A 425 7.09 -13.06 12.83
C GLY A 425 7.70 -12.35 14.05
N ASN A 426 6.89 -11.66 14.86
CA ASN A 426 7.40 -10.93 16.03
C ASN A 426 7.67 -11.86 17.21
N THR A 427 8.64 -11.52 18.06
CA THR A 427 9.07 -12.36 19.20
C THR A 427 9.05 -11.59 20.51
N ALA A 428 8.50 -12.21 21.56
CA ALA A 428 8.50 -11.67 22.93
C ALA A 428 8.49 -12.77 24.00
N TYR A 429 8.57 -12.38 25.27
CA TYR A 429 8.21 -13.25 26.39
C TYR A 429 6.67 -13.42 26.50
N LEU A 430 5.92 -12.32 26.46
CA LEU A 430 4.44 -12.33 26.40
C LEU A 430 3.97 -11.50 25.21
N GLY A 431 2.96 -11.94 24.47
CA GLY A 431 2.41 -11.14 23.36
C GLY A 431 3.41 -11.02 22.22
N GLY A 432 3.70 -12.11 21.52
CA GLY A 432 4.69 -12.12 20.42
C GLY A 432 4.38 -11.05 19.38
N GLY A 433 3.18 -11.05 18.83
CA GLY A 433 2.66 -9.99 17.95
C GLY A 433 2.37 -8.72 18.74
N ALA A 434 1.36 -8.79 19.62
CA ALA A 434 0.91 -7.63 20.39
C ALA A 434 0.56 -7.98 21.84
N GLN A 435 0.76 -6.99 22.72
CA GLN A 435 0.32 -6.99 24.11
C GLN A 435 -0.50 -5.73 24.40
N VAL A 436 -1.68 -5.92 25.00
CA VAL A 436 -2.53 -4.83 25.53
C VAL A 436 -2.83 -5.10 27.00
N GLU A 437 -2.47 -4.16 27.87
CA GLU A 437 -2.63 -4.27 29.30
C GLU A 437 -3.24 -3.01 29.91
N TRP A 438 -4.18 -3.20 30.86
CA TRP A 438 -4.85 -2.18 31.65
C TRP A 438 -5.53 -1.08 30.81
N ALA A 439 -6.27 -1.51 29.80
CA ALA A 439 -7.14 -0.66 29.00
C ALA A 439 -8.56 -0.55 29.62
N ASP A 440 -9.21 0.62 29.57
CA ASP A 440 -10.63 0.69 29.93
C ASP A 440 -11.48 0.00 28.83
N GLY A 441 -11.10 0.19 27.58
CA GLY A 441 -11.60 -0.53 26.41
C GLY A 441 -10.50 -0.83 25.39
N ASP A 442 -10.56 -2.00 24.77
CA ASP A 442 -9.75 -2.34 23.59
C ASP A 442 -10.61 -2.95 22.48
N ALA A 443 -10.24 -2.65 21.24
CA ALA A 443 -10.76 -3.26 20.03
C ALA A 443 -9.59 -3.66 19.12
N VAL A 444 -9.51 -4.95 18.78
CA VAL A 444 -8.58 -5.47 17.76
C VAL A 444 -9.42 -6.09 16.67
N THR A 445 -9.42 -5.53 15.46
CA THR A 445 -10.29 -5.99 14.37
C THR A 445 -9.58 -6.11 13.03
N ASN A 446 -10.08 -6.92 12.10
CA ASN A 446 -9.52 -7.05 10.74
C ASN A 446 -8.00 -7.24 10.71
N SER A 447 -7.43 -7.90 11.73
CA SER A 447 -5.97 -7.93 11.94
C SER A 447 -5.43 -9.35 11.80
N ARG A 448 -4.21 -9.43 11.26
CA ARG A 448 -3.52 -10.68 10.96
C ARG A 448 -2.37 -10.88 11.94
N PHE A 449 -2.31 -12.04 12.57
CA PHE A 449 -1.24 -12.45 13.48
C PHE A 449 -0.62 -13.73 12.94
N ILE A 450 0.58 -13.60 12.35
CA ILE A 450 1.22 -14.62 11.54
C ILE A 450 2.58 -14.97 12.14
N ASP A 451 2.80 -16.25 12.46
CA ASP A 451 4.08 -16.82 12.90
C ASP A 451 4.77 -16.05 14.03
N ASN A 452 4.01 -15.43 14.93
CA ASN A 452 4.60 -14.78 16.09
C ASN A 452 5.04 -15.83 17.12
N LEU A 453 6.07 -15.51 17.90
CA LEU A 453 6.67 -16.39 18.90
C LEU A 453 6.61 -15.76 20.29
N ALA A 454 6.13 -16.52 21.28
CA ALA A 454 6.21 -16.10 22.67
C ALA A 454 6.35 -17.25 23.66
N GLU A 455 6.69 -16.96 24.93
CA GLU A 455 6.48 -17.93 26.00
C GLU A 455 4.98 -18.13 26.23
N ARG A 456 4.21 -17.01 26.21
CA ARG A 456 2.75 -17.04 26.29
C ARG A 456 2.03 -16.01 25.44
N GLY A 457 0.91 -16.39 24.82
CA GLY A 457 0.08 -15.48 24.03
C GLY A 457 0.82 -15.01 22.78
N ALA A 458 1.20 -15.90 21.87
CA ALA A 458 2.12 -15.52 20.80
C ALA A 458 1.53 -14.55 19.77
N GLY A 459 0.29 -14.71 19.34
CA GLY A 459 -0.37 -13.70 18.51
C GLY A 459 -0.71 -12.44 19.31
N LEU A 460 -1.73 -12.54 20.16
CA LEU A 460 -2.26 -11.43 20.97
C LEU A 460 -2.33 -11.81 22.44
N PHE A 461 -1.79 -10.96 23.31
CA PHE A 461 -1.91 -11.08 24.75
C PHE A 461 -2.66 -9.88 25.34
N ARG A 462 -3.84 -10.11 25.91
CA ARG A 462 -4.60 -9.08 26.63
C ARG A 462 -4.52 -9.31 28.12
N TYR A 463 -4.36 -8.25 28.94
CA TYR A 463 -4.35 -8.29 30.41
C TYR A 463 -5.15 -7.15 31.06
N SER A 464 -6.20 -7.48 31.81
CA SER A 464 -7.00 -6.60 32.66
C SER A 464 -7.60 -5.40 31.91
N SER A 465 -8.04 -5.65 30.68
CA SER A 465 -8.95 -4.77 29.97
C SER A 465 -10.35 -4.88 30.54
N ASN A 466 -11.03 -3.76 30.80
CA ASN A 466 -12.40 -3.80 31.34
C ASN A 466 -13.45 -4.18 30.27
N SER A 467 -13.23 -3.80 29.01
CA SER A 467 -14.07 -4.16 27.86
C SER A 467 -13.23 -4.43 26.61
N GLY A 468 -12.97 -5.70 26.30
CA GLY A 468 -12.19 -6.09 25.12
C GLY A 468 -13.05 -6.58 23.96
N ARG A 469 -12.73 -6.20 22.72
CA ARG A 469 -13.42 -6.65 21.51
C ARG A 469 -12.41 -7.16 20.50
N SER A 470 -12.58 -8.39 20.05
CA SER A 470 -11.73 -9.01 19.02
C SER A 470 -12.63 -9.55 17.93
N GLU A 471 -12.67 -8.92 16.78
CA GLU A 471 -13.61 -9.29 15.70
C GLU A 471 -12.85 -9.42 14.38
N TYR A 472 -13.18 -10.41 13.55
CA TYR A 472 -12.60 -10.50 12.20
C TYR A 472 -11.07 -10.56 12.24
N ASN A 473 -10.46 -11.37 13.10
CA ASN A 473 -9.00 -11.50 13.13
C ASN A 473 -8.57 -12.86 12.59
N THR A 474 -7.34 -12.93 12.07
CA THR A 474 -6.76 -14.20 11.58
C THR A 474 -5.47 -14.50 12.34
N PHE A 475 -5.45 -15.59 13.09
CA PHE A 475 -4.29 -16.09 13.83
C PHE A 475 -3.77 -17.37 13.20
N VAL A 476 -2.60 -17.30 12.56
CA VAL A 476 -2.01 -18.42 11.84
C VAL A 476 -0.56 -18.65 12.25
N GLY A 477 -0.20 -19.91 12.54
CA GLY A 477 1.20 -20.31 12.75
C GLY A 477 1.87 -19.77 14.00
N ASN A 478 1.14 -19.10 14.90
CA ASN A 478 1.73 -18.52 16.11
C ASN A 478 2.13 -19.63 17.10
N GLU A 479 3.33 -19.51 17.68
CA GLU A 479 3.92 -20.52 18.56
C GLU A 479 4.13 -19.99 19.97
N ALA A 480 3.53 -20.66 20.95
CA ALA A 480 3.84 -20.46 22.37
C ALA A 480 3.90 -21.76 23.16
N ASN A 481 4.63 -21.77 24.28
CA ASN A 481 4.57 -22.87 25.25
C ASN A 481 3.16 -23.02 25.81
N THR A 482 2.47 -21.90 26.02
CA THR A 482 1.05 -21.83 26.38
C THR A 482 0.39 -20.70 25.62
N TRP A 483 -0.75 -20.94 24.96
CA TRP A 483 -1.58 -19.91 24.32
C TRP A 483 -0.94 -19.37 23.03
N GLY A 484 -0.83 -20.22 22.01
CA GLY A 484 -0.22 -19.88 20.72
C GLY A 484 -0.94 -18.77 19.98
N GLY A 485 -2.26 -18.89 19.81
CA GLY A 485 -3.06 -17.88 19.10
C GLY A 485 -3.27 -16.60 19.92
N ALA A 486 -4.31 -16.58 20.75
CA ALA A 486 -4.69 -15.43 21.57
C ALA A 486 -4.89 -15.79 23.05
N TYR A 487 -4.51 -14.86 23.94
CA TYR A 487 -4.78 -14.90 25.38
C TYR A 487 -5.67 -13.72 25.77
N VAL A 488 -6.71 -13.99 26.56
CA VAL A 488 -7.68 -12.99 27.04
C VAL A 488 -7.84 -13.08 28.55
N ASP A 489 -7.77 -11.93 29.23
CA ASP A 489 -7.57 -11.86 30.68
C ASP A 489 -8.79 -11.58 31.55
N GLU A 490 -8.54 -11.93 32.81
CA GLU A 490 -9.19 -11.69 34.07
C GLU A 490 -9.79 -10.27 34.25
N TRP A 491 -10.95 -10.21 34.91
CA TRP A 491 -11.64 -9.01 35.44
C TRP A 491 -12.52 -8.19 34.48
N GLY A 492 -12.44 -8.38 33.16
CA GLY A 492 -13.27 -7.67 32.18
C GLY A 492 -14.30 -8.53 31.44
N THR A 493 -15.17 -7.88 30.67
CA THR A 493 -16.01 -8.54 29.65
C THR A 493 -15.28 -8.50 28.32
N SER A 494 -15.20 -9.63 27.61
CA SER A 494 -14.60 -9.68 26.28
C SER A 494 -15.54 -10.30 25.26
N THR A 495 -15.47 -9.83 24.02
CA THR A 495 -16.02 -10.56 22.87
C THR A 495 -14.87 -11.01 21.97
N LEU A 496 -15.02 -12.20 21.43
CA LEU A 496 -14.17 -12.74 20.39
C LEU A 496 -15.09 -13.36 19.35
N ASP A 497 -15.30 -12.65 18.25
CA ASP A 497 -16.25 -13.08 17.24
C ASP A 497 -15.58 -13.10 15.86
N ASN A 498 -16.11 -13.93 14.96
CA ASN A 498 -15.72 -13.99 13.54
C ASN A 498 -14.18 -14.13 13.34
N THR A 499 -13.50 -14.87 14.21
CA THR A 499 -12.03 -14.98 14.20
C THR A 499 -11.57 -16.35 13.70
N ALA A 500 -10.53 -16.35 12.87
CA ALA A 500 -9.92 -17.54 12.29
C ALA A 500 -8.68 -17.98 13.10
N PHE A 501 -8.63 -19.25 13.51
CA PHE A 501 -7.46 -19.85 14.15
C PHE A 501 -6.98 -21.11 13.42
N PHE A 502 -5.76 -21.07 12.88
CA PHE A 502 -5.16 -22.20 12.16
C PHE A 502 -3.69 -22.39 12.53
N HIS A 503 -3.24 -23.63 12.66
CA HIS A 503 -1.83 -24.00 12.80
C HIS A 503 -1.09 -23.39 14.00
N ASN A 504 -1.81 -22.90 15.02
CA ASN A 504 -1.19 -22.31 16.21
C ASN A 504 -0.72 -23.40 17.17
N VAL A 505 0.47 -23.25 17.74
CA VAL A 505 1.08 -24.21 18.67
C VAL A 505 0.96 -23.69 20.09
N GLY A 506 0.50 -24.55 21.01
CA GLY A 506 0.24 -24.17 22.42
C GLY A 506 -1.23 -23.81 22.72
N GLY A 507 -2.11 -23.95 21.72
CA GLY A 507 -3.56 -23.71 21.81
C GLY A 507 -3.98 -22.43 21.08
N ALA A 508 -5.20 -22.42 20.52
CA ALA A 508 -5.72 -21.28 19.77
C ALA A 508 -6.16 -20.12 20.67
N ILE A 509 -6.94 -20.39 21.73
CA ILE A 509 -7.32 -19.39 22.72
C ILE A 509 -7.14 -19.90 24.14
N PHE A 510 -6.93 -18.97 25.08
CA PHE A 510 -7.03 -19.23 26.50
C PHE A 510 -7.64 -18.05 27.27
N THR A 511 -8.45 -18.37 28.29
CA THR A 511 -8.86 -17.42 29.33
C THR A 511 -8.51 -17.91 30.71
N GLU A 512 -8.07 -17.01 31.58
CA GLU A 512 -7.81 -17.30 32.99
C GLU A 512 -9.04 -16.97 33.86
N PHE A 513 -9.42 -17.91 34.74
CA PHE A 513 -10.61 -17.95 35.61
C PHE A 513 -11.99 -18.24 34.98
N ALA A 514 -12.78 -19.05 35.70
CA ALA A 514 -14.15 -19.41 35.34
C ALA A 514 -15.12 -18.22 35.23
N ALA A 515 -14.90 -17.16 36.01
CA ALA A 515 -15.78 -15.98 35.98
C ALA A 515 -15.57 -15.18 34.69
N THR A 516 -14.31 -14.95 34.30
CA THR A 516 -13.93 -14.35 33.02
C THR A 516 -14.46 -15.17 31.86
N ALA A 517 -14.24 -16.49 31.88
CA ALA A 517 -14.75 -17.38 30.83
C ALA A 517 -16.27 -17.32 30.70
N SER A 518 -17.01 -17.14 31.81
CA SER A 518 -18.47 -16.98 31.78
C SER A 518 -18.95 -15.62 31.26
N SER A 519 -18.06 -14.62 31.20
CA SER A 519 -18.34 -13.28 30.69
C SER A 519 -17.72 -13.00 29.32
N THR A 520 -16.97 -13.95 28.76
CA THR A 520 -16.41 -13.85 27.41
C THR A 520 -17.37 -14.52 26.42
N SER A 521 -17.85 -13.74 25.45
CA SER A 521 -18.59 -14.28 24.29
C SER A 521 -17.61 -14.74 23.24
N VAL A 522 -17.84 -15.94 22.68
CA VAL A 522 -17.06 -16.52 21.60
C VAL A 522 -18.06 -17.07 20.58
N GLN A 523 -18.15 -16.48 19.39
CA GLN A 523 -19.17 -16.82 18.38
C GLN A 523 -18.64 -16.74 16.95
N PHE A 524 -19.19 -17.56 16.06
CA PHE A 524 -18.91 -17.51 14.61
C PHE A 524 -17.42 -17.64 14.23
N ASP A 525 -16.60 -18.27 15.07
CA ASP A 525 -15.19 -18.49 14.80
C ASP A 525 -14.90 -19.74 13.96
N ALA A 526 -13.77 -19.73 13.26
CA ALA A 526 -13.26 -20.88 12.54
C ALA A 526 -12.06 -21.51 13.27
N TRP A 527 -12.15 -22.82 13.46
CA TRP A 527 -11.14 -23.60 14.17
C TRP A 527 -10.56 -24.68 13.25
N GLY A 528 -9.27 -24.55 12.91
CA GLY A 528 -8.55 -25.53 12.12
C GLY A 528 -8.12 -26.77 12.90
N ASP A 529 -6.82 -27.08 12.83
CA ASP A 529 -6.14 -28.18 13.53
C ASP A 529 -5.82 -27.89 15.01
N ASN A 530 -6.33 -26.78 15.54
CA ASN A 530 -6.22 -26.40 16.95
C ASN A 530 -7.10 -27.31 17.84
N THR A 531 -6.76 -27.43 19.13
CA THR A 531 -7.58 -28.22 20.07
C THR A 531 -8.98 -27.60 20.20
N PRO A 532 -10.09 -28.37 20.09
CA PRO A 532 -11.47 -27.85 20.16
C PRO A 532 -11.93 -27.35 21.54
N VAL A 533 -11.04 -27.44 22.52
CA VAL A 533 -11.24 -27.00 23.89
C VAL A 533 -10.09 -26.06 24.20
N ASP A 534 -10.40 -24.94 24.83
CA ASP A 534 -9.37 -24.03 25.34
C ASP A 534 -8.51 -24.73 26.41
N GLY A 535 -7.34 -24.16 26.73
CA GLY A 535 -6.42 -24.79 27.68
C GLY A 535 -7.00 -24.97 29.10
N ALA A 536 -8.08 -24.28 29.44
CA ALA A 536 -8.72 -24.33 30.75
C ALA A 536 -10.01 -25.17 30.81
N GLY A 537 -10.56 -25.62 29.68
CA GLY A 537 -11.74 -26.49 29.61
C GLY A 537 -13.08 -25.77 29.72
N TYR A 538 -13.10 -24.44 29.64
CA TYR A 538 -14.31 -23.62 29.78
C TYR A 538 -14.99 -23.36 28.44
N PHE A 539 -14.24 -23.23 27.35
CA PHE A 539 -14.82 -23.11 26.02
C PHE A 539 -14.84 -24.47 25.35
N GLN A 540 -16.04 -24.92 25.02
CA GLN A 540 -16.24 -26.03 24.12
C GLN A 540 -16.74 -25.44 22.82
N VAL A 541 -15.97 -25.59 21.74
CA VAL A 541 -16.45 -25.25 20.40
C VAL A 541 -17.61 -26.18 20.07
N ARG A 542 -18.84 -25.68 20.19
CA ARG A 542 -20.07 -26.42 19.87
C ARG A 542 -20.56 -25.98 18.50
N HIS A 543 -20.31 -26.81 17.50
CA HIS A 543 -20.83 -26.60 16.16
C HIS A 543 -22.36 -26.59 16.17
N GLY A 544 -22.98 -25.58 15.55
CA GLY A 544 -24.43 -25.44 15.45
C GLY A 544 -24.96 -24.10 15.98
N THR A 545 -25.29 -24.02 17.27
CA THR A 545 -26.04 -22.86 17.81
C THR A 545 -25.24 -21.58 17.95
N ASP A 546 -23.91 -21.68 17.98
CA ASP A 546 -23.00 -20.57 18.30
C ASP A 546 -22.18 -20.13 17.07
N GLY A 547 -22.50 -20.67 15.88
CA GLY A 547 -21.93 -20.26 14.59
C GLY A 547 -20.54 -20.81 14.26
N HIS A 548 -19.88 -21.55 15.16
CA HIS A 548 -18.51 -22.02 14.91
C HIS A 548 -18.39 -23.07 13.80
N VAL A 549 -17.37 -22.91 12.96
CA VAL A 549 -17.03 -23.85 11.87
C VAL A 549 -15.67 -24.52 12.11
N ALA A 550 -15.50 -25.72 11.56
CA ALA A 550 -14.21 -26.42 11.54
C ALA A 550 -13.99 -27.06 10.18
N GLY A 551 -12.75 -27.00 9.69
CA GLY A 551 -12.37 -27.51 8.39
C GLY A 551 -11.01 -26.99 7.94
N ALA A 552 -10.61 -27.35 6.72
CA ALA A 552 -9.41 -26.78 6.13
C ALA A 552 -9.69 -25.31 5.77
N PRO A 553 -8.79 -24.37 6.11
CA PRO A 553 -8.98 -22.95 5.80
C PRO A 553 -8.88 -22.65 4.30
N LEU A 554 -8.19 -23.51 3.54
CA LEU A 554 -7.91 -23.31 2.11
C LEU A 554 -7.43 -21.88 1.80
N PHE A 555 -6.38 -21.45 2.48
CA PHE A 555 -5.72 -20.18 2.18
C PHE A 555 -5.02 -20.20 0.82
N VAL A 556 -4.92 -19.04 0.15
CA VAL A 556 -4.21 -18.86 -1.12
C VAL A 556 -2.77 -19.39 -1.04
N ALA A 557 -2.02 -18.97 -0.02
CA ALA A 557 -0.65 -19.45 0.17
C ALA A 557 -0.27 -19.51 1.64
N TYR A 558 -0.33 -20.70 2.24
CA TYR A 558 0.23 -20.93 3.57
C TYR A 558 1.07 -22.21 3.62
N THR A 559 2.35 -22.07 3.99
CA THR A 559 3.28 -23.19 4.16
C THR A 559 4.04 -23.03 5.48
N PRO A 560 3.76 -23.85 6.50
CA PRO A 560 4.42 -23.73 7.81
C PRO A 560 5.95 -23.66 7.70
N GLY A 561 6.54 -22.61 8.28
CA GLY A 561 7.99 -22.42 8.36
C GLY A 561 8.61 -21.64 7.20
N ASP A 562 7.83 -21.25 6.18
CA ASP A 562 8.25 -20.21 5.25
C ASP A 562 8.28 -18.84 5.95
N PRO A 563 8.95 -17.83 5.39
CA PRO A 563 8.93 -16.48 5.95
C PRO A 563 7.50 -15.93 5.92
N CYS A 564 7.07 -15.25 7.00
CA CYS A 564 5.69 -14.83 7.16
C CYS A 564 5.20 -13.85 6.06
N GLU A 565 6.09 -13.14 5.33
CA GLU A 565 5.78 -12.40 4.09
C GLU A 565 5.17 -13.24 2.98
N ALA A 566 5.61 -14.49 2.90
CA ALA A 566 5.23 -15.37 1.81
C ALA A 566 3.83 -15.94 2.03
N HIS A 567 3.21 -15.62 3.17
CA HIS A 567 1.87 -16.06 3.51
C HIS A 567 0.83 -15.12 2.95
N ASP A 568 -0.10 -15.72 2.23
CA ASP A 568 -1.33 -15.12 1.80
C ASP A 568 -2.46 -15.91 2.47
N LEU A 569 -3.18 -15.23 3.37
CA LEU A 569 -4.22 -15.81 4.20
C LEU A 569 -5.62 -15.48 3.69
N HIS A 570 -5.76 -15.01 2.45
CA HIS A 570 -7.07 -14.93 1.81
C HIS A 570 -7.66 -16.34 1.66
N PRO A 571 -8.96 -16.53 1.92
CA PRO A 571 -9.63 -17.79 1.66
C PRO A 571 -9.82 -17.98 0.14
N MET A 572 -9.50 -19.17 -0.37
CA MET A 572 -9.82 -19.57 -1.74
C MET A 572 -11.23 -20.18 -1.84
N ALA A 573 -11.75 -20.28 -3.07
CA ALA A 573 -13.00 -20.97 -3.36
C ALA A 573 -13.12 -22.35 -2.66
N GLY A 574 -14.24 -22.56 -1.97
CA GLY A 574 -14.50 -23.76 -1.17
C GLY A 574 -13.92 -23.74 0.24
N SER A 575 -13.27 -22.65 0.65
CA SER A 575 -12.88 -22.42 2.03
C SER A 575 -14.09 -22.46 2.96
N VAL A 576 -13.88 -22.97 4.18
CA VAL A 576 -14.89 -22.91 5.26
C VAL A 576 -15.03 -21.53 5.89
N LEU A 577 -14.19 -20.57 5.50
CA LEU A 577 -14.22 -19.20 5.99
C LEU A 577 -15.20 -18.32 5.22
N ILE A 578 -15.52 -18.70 3.98
CA ILE A 578 -16.38 -17.92 3.09
C ILE A 578 -17.84 -18.02 3.52
N ASP A 579 -18.55 -16.89 3.59
CA ASP A 579 -19.98 -16.79 3.94
C ASP A 579 -20.36 -17.44 5.30
N ALA A 580 -19.36 -17.62 6.17
CA ALA A 580 -19.46 -18.47 7.34
C ALA A 580 -19.62 -17.70 8.67
N ALA A 581 -19.48 -16.38 8.65
CA ALA A 581 -19.57 -15.58 9.87
C ALA A 581 -21.02 -15.31 10.28
N ASN A 582 -21.22 -14.29 11.11
CA ASN A 582 -22.55 -13.90 11.56
C ASN A 582 -23.48 -13.61 10.36
N PRO A 583 -24.59 -14.35 10.17
CA PRO A 583 -25.45 -14.22 9.00
C PRO A 583 -26.25 -12.91 8.95
N ASP A 584 -26.27 -12.15 10.05
CA ASP A 584 -26.87 -10.81 10.10
C ASP A 584 -25.88 -9.71 9.68
N ASP A 585 -24.58 -10.03 9.59
CA ASP A 585 -23.54 -9.13 9.10
C ASP A 585 -23.34 -9.34 7.59
N THR A 586 -23.34 -8.23 6.85
CA THR A 586 -23.00 -8.19 5.43
C THR A 586 -21.65 -7.51 5.26
N ASP A 587 -20.81 -8.05 4.40
CA ASP A 587 -19.53 -7.48 3.97
C ASP A 587 -19.68 -6.66 2.69
N LEU A 588 -18.58 -6.42 1.98
CA LEU A 588 -18.49 -5.41 0.92
C LEU A 588 -19.14 -5.84 -0.40
N ASP A 589 -19.21 -7.13 -0.67
CA ASP A 589 -19.91 -7.71 -1.84
C ASP A 589 -21.42 -7.95 -1.57
N ALA A 590 -21.88 -7.61 -0.35
CA ALA A 590 -23.24 -7.81 0.14
C ALA A 590 -23.66 -9.29 0.28
N SER A 591 -22.70 -10.20 0.34
CA SER A 591 -22.87 -11.58 0.78
C SER A 591 -22.92 -11.66 2.32
N ARG A 592 -22.76 -12.85 2.90
CA ARG A 592 -22.57 -12.97 4.35
C ARG A 592 -21.09 -12.75 4.64
N ALA A 593 -20.81 -12.02 5.70
CA ALA A 593 -19.47 -11.82 6.20
C ALA A 593 -18.63 -13.13 6.26
N ASP A 594 -17.38 -13.06 5.79
CA ASP A 594 -16.40 -14.13 5.96
C ASP A 594 -15.85 -14.20 7.40
N ILE A 595 -15.26 -15.32 7.76
CA ILE A 595 -14.53 -15.46 9.03
C ILE A 595 -13.06 -15.07 8.84
N GLY A 596 -12.56 -14.18 9.70
CA GLY A 596 -11.16 -13.76 9.74
C GLY A 596 -10.95 -12.33 9.27
N ALA A 597 -9.68 -11.95 9.09
CA ALA A 597 -9.22 -10.59 8.76
C ALA A 597 -9.81 -9.97 7.50
N TYR A 598 -10.45 -10.77 6.65
CA TYR A 598 -11.02 -10.36 5.37
C TYR A 598 -12.55 -10.25 5.39
N GLY A 599 -13.20 -10.59 6.50
CA GLY A 599 -14.63 -10.92 6.47
C GLY A 599 -15.58 -9.99 7.18
N GLY A 600 -15.30 -8.70 7.32
CA GLY A 600 -16.13 -7.77 8.08
C GLY A 600 -16.47 -6.47 7.36
N ALA A 601 -17.41 -5.71 7.92
CA ALA A 601 -17.70 -4.35 7.48
C ALA A 601 -16.46 -3.46 7.66
N GLY A 602 -15.77 -3.15 6.56
CA GLY A 602 -14.51 -2.41 6.56
C GLY A 602 -13.25 -3.29 6.47
N ALA A 603 -13.38 -4.57 6.08
CA ALA A 603 -12.24 -5.35 5.62
C ALA A 603 -11.44 -4.59 4.54
N PRO A 604 -10.11 -4.79 4.46
CA PRO A 604 -9.31 -4.17 3.42
C PRO A 604 -9.78 -4.62 2.04
N LEU A 605 -9.93 -3.66 1.12
CA LEU A 605 -10.12 -3.94 -0.30
C LEU A 605 -8.78 -4.37 -0.87
N GLU A 606 -8.63 -5.67 -1.10
CA GLU A 606 -7.47 -6.27 -1.75
C GLU A 606 -7.92 -6.83 -3.11
N ASP A 607 -6.96 -7.01 -4.02
CA ASP A 607 -7.09 -7.68 -5.32
C ASP A 607 -6.33 -9.00 -5.12
N ALA A 608 -7.02 -10.01 -4.60
CA ALA A 608 -6.37 -11.16 -3.96
C ALA A 608 -5.76 -12.14 -4.97
N ASP A 609 -6.25 -12.15 -6.21
CA ASP A 609 -5.72 -12.98 -7.28
C ASP A 609 -4.87 -12.22 -8.32
N GLY A 610 -4.84 -10.88 -8.23
CA GLY A 610 -3.98 -10.01 -9.02
C GLY A 610 -4.50 -9.74 -10.44
N ASP A 611 -5.78 -9.93 -10.70
CA ASP A 611 -6.40 -9.66 -11.99
C ASP A 611 -6.67 -8.16 -12.26
N GLY A 612 -6.56 -7.34 -11.21
CA GLY A 612 -6.73 -5.89 -11.27
C GLY A 612 -8.10 -5.38 -10.83
N VAL A 613 -8.98 -6.24 -10.32
CA VAL A 613 -10.26 -5.90 -9.70
C VAL A 613 -10.16 -6.19 -8.20
N THR A 614 -10.82 -5.37 -7.37
CA THR A 614 -10.83 -5.55 -5.91
C THR A 614 -12.09 -6.27 -5.44
N SER A 615 -12.03 -6.88 -4.26
CA SER A 615 -13.11 -7.64 -3.63
C SER A 615 -14.48 -6.96 -3.49
N ASP A 616 -14.61 -5.64 -3.66
CA ASP A 616 -15.92 -4.96 -3.69
C ASP A 616 -16.62 -5.01 -5.05
N THR A 617 -15.90 -5.41 -6.09
CA THR A 617 -16.38 -5.46 -7.46
C THR A 617 -16.21 -6.87 -8.03
N ASP A 618 -15.19 -7.60 -7.57
CA ASP A 618 -14.97 -8.99 -7.89
C ASP A 618 -15.95 -9.89 -7.13
N CYS A 619 -16.70 -10.73 -7.85
CA CYS A 619 -17.64 -11.65 -7.24
C CYS A 619 -16.96 -12.92 -6.67
N ILE A 620 -15.73 -13.24 -7.06
CA ILE A 620 -14.87 -14.27 -6.46
C ILE A 620 -13.39 -13.81 -6.55
N ASP A 621 -12.98 -12.88 -5.69
CA ASP A 621 -11.63 -12.27 -5.60
C ASP A 621 -10.46 -13.27 -5.41
N GLY A 622 -10.77 -14.54 -5.16
CA GLY A 622 -9.79 -15.63 -5.05
C GLY A 622 -9.59 -16.44 -6.34
N ASP A 623 -10.23 -16.08 -7.45
CA ASP A 623 -10.10 -16.77 -8.74
C ASP A 623 -9.93 -15.77 -9.90
N PRO A 624 -8.72 -15.64 -10.50
CA PRO A 624 -8.39 -14.57 -11.48
C PRO A 624 -9.04 -14.76 -12.85
N ARG A 625 -10.03 -15.65 -12.91
CA ARG A 625 -10.90 -15.95 -14.05
C ARG A 625 -12.32 -15.46 -13.81
N VAL A 626 -12.63 -14.99 -12.60
CA VAL A 626 -13.95 -14.55 -12.19
C VAL A 626 -13.83 -13.09 -11.82
N TYR A 627 -14.29 -12.19 -12.69
CA TYR A 627 -14.26 -10.75 -12.45
C TYR A 627 -15.15 -10.03 -13.47
N PRO A 628 -15.59 -8.79 -13.18
CA PRO A 628 -16.29 -7.94 -14.13
C PRO A 628 -15.57 -7.80 -15.48
N GLY A 629 -16.12 -8.48 -16.50
CA GLY A 629 -15.58 -8.50 -17.86
C GLY A 629 -14.61 -9.63 -18.18
N ALA A 630 -14.53 -10.67 -17.35
CA ALA A 630 -13.95 -11.95 -17.73
C ALA A 630 -14.75 -12.62 -18.86
N ASP A 631 -14.17 -13.66 -19.47
CA ASP A 631 -14.91 -14.49 -20.43
C ASP A 631 -15.81 -15.46 -19.65
N GLU A 632 -17.12 -15.36 -19.83
CA GLU A 632 -18.10 -16.32 -19.29
C GLU A 632 -17.91 -17.69 -19.95
N ILE A 633 -17.91 -18.78 -19.19
CA ILE A 633 -17.83 -20.16 -19.70
C ILE A 633 -18.88 -21.05 -19.02
N CYS A 634 -19.31 -22.12 -19.71
CA CYS A 634 -20.29 -23.08 -19.21
C CYS A 634 -19.72 -24.01 -18.11
N ASP A 635 -19.40 -23.48 -16.94
CA ASP A 635 -18.80 -24.20 -15.82
C ASP A 635 -19.59 -24.15 -14.50
N GLY A 636 -20.71 -23.44 -14.48
CA GLY A 636 -21.58 -23.27 -13.31
C GLY A 636 -21.23 -22.07 -12.43
N VAL A 637 -20.30 -21.21 -12.87
CA VAL A 637 -19.86 -19.99 -12.19
C VAL A 637 -20.22 -18.77 -13.05
N ASP A 638 -20.65 -17.68 -12.42
CA ASP A 638 -20.79 -16.37 -13.08
C ASP A 638 -19.39 -15.75 -13.17
N ASN A 639 -18.63 -16.12 -14.21
CA ASN A 639 -17.24 -15.70 -14.36
C ASN A 639 -17.14 -14.20 -14.64
N ASP A 640 -18.10 -13.60 -15.34
CA ASP A 640 -18.04 -12.18 -15.69
C ASP A 640 -18.75 -11.24 -14.68
N CYS A 641 -19.26 -11.81 -13.58
CA CYS A 641 -19.99 -11.14 -12.51
C CYS A 641 -21.19 -10.31 -13.01
N SER A 642 -21.83 -10.75 -14.09
CA SER A 642 -23.00 -10.08 -14.69
C SER A 642 -24.30 -10.31 -13.92
N GLY A 643 -24.31 -11.29 -13.01
CA GLY A 643 -25.49 -11.79 -12.30
C GLY A 643 -26.20 -12.92 -13.05
N THR A 644 -25.62 -13.44 -14.14
CA THR A 644 -26.16 -14.56 -14.92
C THR A 644 -25.14 -15.67 -15.06
N VAL A 645 -25.27 -16.70 -14.22
CA VAL A 645 -24.46 -17.93 -14.32
C VAL A 645 -24.74 -18.66 -15.64
N ASP A 646 -23.69 -19.02 -16.37
CA ASP A 646 -23.73 -19.87 -17.58
C ASP A 646 -24.70 -19.32 -18.65
N GLY A 647 -24.64 -18.01 -18.89
CA GLY A 647 -25.52 -17.30 -19.80
C GLY A 647 -25.32 -17.62 -21.28
N SER A 648 -26.15 -17.02 -22.14
CA SER A 648 -26.01 -17.12 -23.59
C SER A 648 -24.76 -16.44 -24.15
N ASP A 649 -24.12 -15.62 -23.32
CA ASP A 649 -22.87 -14.91 -23.53
C ASP A 649 -21.63 -15.73 -23.17
N ALA A 650 -21.81 -16.94 -22.60
CA ALA A 650 -20.71 -17.89 -22.43
C ALA A 650 -20.00 -18.16 -23.76
N ILE A 651 -18.67 -18.11 -23.78
CA ILE A 651 -17.86 -18.25 -25.00
C ILE A 651 -17.95 -19.66 -25.61
N ASP A 652 -18.32 -20.66 -24.80
CA ASP A 652 -18.59 -22.04 -25.20
C ASP A 652 -20.08 -22.39 -25.19
N ALA A 653 -20.97 -21.38 -25.15
CA ALA A 653 -22.39 -21.56 -25.40
C ALA A 653 -22.61 -22.26 -26.75
N THR A 654 -23.51 -23.23 -26.76
CA THR A 654 -23.91 -23.99 -27.95
C THR A 654 -25.40 -23.87 -28.19
N ALA A 655 -25.86 -24.33 -29.35
CA ALA A 655 -27.29 -24.36 -29.67
C ALA A 655 -27.97 -25.54 -28.96
N TRP A 656 -29.12 -25.25 -28.37
CA TRP A 656 -29.99 -26.19 -27.68
C TRP A 656 -31.44 -26.02 -28.15
N PHE A 657 -32.19 -27.11 -28.16
CA PHE A 657 -33.56 -27.21 -28.66
C PHE A 657 -34.43 -27.83 -27.57
N GLU A 658 -35.65 -27.33 -27.38
CA GLU A 658 -36.64 -27.96 -26.50
C GLU A 658 -36.93 -29.37 -27.00
N ASP A 659 -36.94 -30.34 -26.08
CA ASP A 659 -37.27 -31.75 -26.29
C ASP A 659 -38.46 -32.07 -25.39
N ALA A 660 -39.68 -31.85 -25.90
CA ALA A 660 -40.88 -31.90 -25.07
C ALA A 660 -41.39 -33.32 -24.80
N ASP A 661 -41.01 -34.33 -25.60
CA ASP A 661 -41.40 -35.72 -25.41
C ASP A 661 -40.29 -36.64 -24.84
N GLY A 662 -39.04 -36.17 -24.82
CA GLY A 662 -37.89 -36.80 -24.17
C GLY A 662 -37.18 -37.84 -25.01
N ASP A 663 -37.27 -37.81 -26.34
CA ASP A 663 -36.66 -38.81 -27.23
C ASP A 663 -35.19 -38.53 -27.57
N GLY A 664 -34.70 -37.32 -27.25
CA GLY A 664 -33.32 -36.90 -27.45
C GLY A 664 -33.08 -36.01 -28.68
N TYR A 665 -34.10 -35.74 -29.49
CA TYR A 665 -34.13 -34.71 -30.53
C TYR A 665 -35.07 -33.57 -30.10
N GLY A 666 -34.80 -32.36 -30.58
CA GLY A 666 -35.61 -31.20 -30.23
C GLY A 666 -36.10 -30.42 -31.44
N ASP A 667 -37.19 -29.67 -31.23
CA ASP A 667 -37.83 -28.81 -32.23
C ASP A 667 -36.82 -27.80 -32.79
N PRO A 668 -36.47 -27.86 -34.10
CA PRO A 668 -35.58 -26.90 -34.76
C PRO A 668 -36.00 -25.43 -34.62
N SER A 669 -37.27 -25.15 -34.30
CA SER A 669 -37.83 -23.82 -34.15
C SER A 669 -37.61 -23.19 -32.77
N THR A 670 -37.17 -23.98 -31.78
CA THR A 670 -36.95 -23.56 -30.39
C THR A 670 -35.48 -23.27 -30.06
N GLU A 671 -34.64 -23.05 -31.08
CA GLU A 671 -33.20 -22.80 -30.92
C GLU A 671 -32.90 -21.72 -29.87
N THR A 672 -32.17 -22.11 -28.83
CA THR A 672 -31.63 -21.22 -27.79
C THR A 672 -30.12 -21.42 -27.67
N TRP A 673 -29.40 -20.33 -27.42
CA TRP A 673 -27.96 -20.36 -27.20
C TRP A 673 -27.67 -20.34 -25.70
N GLY A 674 -26.85 -21.28 -25.22
CA GLY A 674 -26.45 -21.35 -23.82
C GLY A 674 -25.76 -22.66 -23.46
N CYS A 675 -25.75 -22.99 -22.18
CA CYS A 675 -25.04 -24.14 -21.61
C CYS A 675 -25.92 -25.38 -21.42
N GLY A 676 -27.12 -25.38 -22.00
CA GLY A 676 -28.11 -26.45 -21.90
C GLY A 676 -29.01 -26.32 -20.68
N GLY A 677 -29.84 -27.33 -20.44
CA GLY A 677 -30.83 -27.28 -19.38
C GLY A 677 -31.75 -28.50 -19.37
N ILE A 678 -32.56 -28.62 -18.31
CA ILE A 678 -33.57 -29.67 -18.22
C ILE A 678 -34.62 -29.43 -19.31
N GLY A 679 -34.86 -30.44 -20.15
CA GLY A 679 -35.81 -30.35 -21.27
C GLY A 679 -35.21 -29.75 -22.55
N LEU A 680 -33.87 -29.61 -22.61
CA LEU A 680 -33.16 -29.16 -23.79
C LEU A 680 -32.18 -30.23 -24.27
N VAL A 681 -32.04 -30.38 -25.58
CA VAL A 681 -31.06 -31.27 -26.24
C VAL A 681 -30.28 -30.52 -27.32
N SER A 682 -29.06 -31.00 -27.62
CA SER A 682 -28.22 -30.38 -28.67
C SER A 682 -28.51 -30.94 -30.06
N ALA A 683 -29.27 -32.03 -30.16
CA ALA A 683 -29.66 -32.63 -31.42
C ALA A 683 -30.96 -31.97 -31.91
N SER A 684 -30.85 -31.14 -32.94
CA SER A 684 -32.02 -30.61 -33.66
C SER A 684 -32.61 -31.65 -34.60
N GLY A 685 -33.83 -31.41 -35.05
CA GLY A 685 -34.38 -32.03 -36.27
C GLY A 685 -35.71 -32.72 -36.07
N ASP A 686 -36.27 -32.62 -34.87
CA ASP A 686 -37.58 -33.16 -34.58
C ASP A 686 -38.67 -32.39 -35.35
N CYS A 687 -39.43 -33.11 -36.18
CA CYS A 687 -40.51 -32.54 -36.97
C CYS A 687 -41.88 -32.60 -36.25
N ASP A 688 -42.00 -33.37 -35.16
CA ASP A 688 -43.14 -33.38 -34.23
C ASP A 688 -42.67 -33.67 -32.79
N ASP A 689 -42.16 -32.62 -32.14
CA ASP A 689 -41.60 -32.59 -30.76
C ASP A 689 -42.60 -32.97 -29.64
N THR A 690 -43.78 -33.49 -30.00
CA THR A 690 -44.79 -33.97 -29.07
C THR A 690 -45.01 -35.49 -29.12
N ASP A 691 -44.32 -36.20 -30.02
CA ASP A 691 -44.40 -37.64 -30.20
C ASP A 691 -43.02 -38.28 -30.41
N GLY A 692 -42.45 -38.86 -29.34
CA GLY A 692 -41.09 -39.43 -29.35
C GLY A 692 -40.89 -40.70 -30.19
N GLY A 693 -41.81 -40.97 -31.12
CA GLY A 693 -41.63 -41.90 -32.23
C GLY A 693 -41.34 -41.21 -33.57
N ILE A 694 -41.33 -39.87 -33.64
CA ILE A 694 -41.10 -39.07 -34.84
C ILE A 694 -39.85 -38.22 -34.62
N HIS A 695 -38.73 -38.60 -35.21
CA HIS A 695 -37.45 -37.90 -35.06
C HIS A 695 -36.44 -38.40 -36.11
N PRO A 696 -35.33 -37.67 -36.38
CA PRO A 696 -34.35 -38.02 -37.43
C PRO A 696 -33.69 -39.42 -37.38
N ALA A 697 -33.84 -40.13 -36.26
CA ALA A 697 -33.31 -41.49 -36.08
C ALA A 697 -34.41 -42.53 -35.90
N ALA A 698 -35.68 -42.14 -36.03
CA ALA A 698 -36.79 -43.06 -36.04
C ALA A 698 -36.67 -43.99 -37.25
N THR A 699 -37.30 -45.15 -37.16
CA THR A 699 -37.39 -46.06 -38.30
C THR A 699 -38.67 -45.77 -39.05
N GLU A 700 -38.54 -45.37 -40.32
CA GLU A 700 -39.68 -45.14 -41.18
C GLU A 700 -40.52 -46.41 -41.36
N ARG A 701 -41.84 -46.25 -41.26
CA ARG A 701 -42.81 -47.31 -41.50
C ARG A 701 -43.70 -46.93 -42.67
N TRP A 702 -43.25 -47.35 -43.84
CA TRP A 702 -43.94 -47.18 -45.11
C TRP A 702 -45.46 -47.49 -45.07
N TYR A 703 -46.21 -46.59 -45.73
CA TYR A 703 -47.65 -46.57 -46.02
C TYR A 703 -48.58 -46.28 -44.83
N ASP A 704 -48.09 -45.64 -43.76
CA ASP A 704 -48.94 -45.23 -42.65
C ASP A 704 -49.26 -43.72 -42.62
N GLY A 705 -48.68 -42.95 -43.54
CA GLY A 705 -48.90 -41.53 -43.76
C GLY A 705 -48.14 -40.62 -42.78
N VAL A 706 -47.22 -41.17 -42.00
CA VAL A 706 -46.34 -40.44 -41.08
C VAL A 706 -44.93 -40.43 -41.67
N ASP A 707 -44.28 -39.27 -41.66
CA ASP A 707 -42.85 -39.12 -41.94
C ASP A 707 -42.15 -39.24 -40.58
N ALA A 708 -41.87 -40.48 -40.16
CA ALA A 708 -41.37 -40.76 -38.83
C ALA A 708 -39.90 -40.34 -38.69
N ASP A 709 -39.10 -40.45 -39.74
CA ASP A 709 -37.67 -40.10 -39.70
C ASP A 709 -37.36 -38.64 -40.10
N CYS A 710 -38.39 -37.83 -40.36
CA CYS A 710 -38.29 -36.43 -40.75
C CYS A 710 -37.41 -36.20 -41.98
N ALA A 711 -37.19 -37.21 -42.83
CA ALA A 711 -36.39 -37.11 -44.04
C ALA A 711 -37.16 -36.40 -45.17
N GLY A 712 -38.49 -36.34 -45.09
CA GLY A 712 -39.35 -35.76 -46.12
C GLY A 712 -39.45 -36.64 -47.38
N ASP A 713 -39.11 -37.92 -47.26
CA ASP A 713 -39.27 -38.92 -48.33
C ASP A 713 -40.75 -39.26 -48.53
N SER A 714 -41.11 -39.75 -49.72
CA SER A 714 -42.50 -40.12 -50.02
C SER A 714 -42.84 -41.44 -49.32
N ASP A 715 -43.80 -41.44 -48.38
CA ASP A 715 -44.32 -42.64 -47.69
C ASP A 715 -44.89 -43.74 -48.62
N HIS A 716 -44.84 -43.54 -49.93
CA HIS A 716 -45.29 -44.48 -50.95
C HIS A 716 -44.17 -44.98 -51.88
N ASP A 717 -42.91 -44.65 -51.61
CA ASP A 717 -41.73 -45.05 -52.39
C ASP A 717 -40.72 -45.73 -51.46
N ALA A 718 -40.98 -47.00 -51.12
CA ALA A 718 -40.28 -47.68 -50.04
C ALA A 718 -38.87 -48.18 -50.40
N ASP A 719 -38.58 -48.32 -51.70
CA ASP A 719 -37.26 -48.68 -52.20
C ASP A 719 -36.45 -47.49 -52.77
N GLY A 720 -37.08 -46.31 -52.87
CA GLY A 720 -36.43 -45.05 -53.21
C GLY A 720 -36.07 -44.92 -54.69
N ASP A 721 -36.75 -45.62 -55.58
CA ASP A 721 -36.51 -45.57 -57.01
C ASP A 721 -37.17 -44.34 -57.70
N GLY A 722 -38.02 -43.62 -56.95
CA GLY A 722 -38.75 -42.44 -57.39
C GLY A 722 -40.16 -42.72 -57.94
N TRP A 723 -40.67 -43.95 -57.81
CA TRP A 723 -42.00 -44.36 -58.26
C TRP A 723 -42.90 -44.81 -57.12
N ASP A 724 -43.90 -43.99 -56.79
CA ASP A 724 -44.86 -44.36 -55.75
C ASP A 724 -45.66 -45.64 -56.09
N LYS A 725 -45.96 -46.45 -55.07
CA LYS A 725 -46.93 -47.55 -55.12
C LYS A 725 -48.34 -47.06 -55.43
N PRO A 726 -49.12 -47.81 -56.23
CA PRO A 726 -50.50 -47.47 -56.55
C PRO A 726 -51.41 -47.58 -55.33
N VAL A 727 -51.68 -46.44 -54.67
CA VAL A 727 -52.77 -46.31 -53.70
C VAL A 727 -54.06 -45.88 -54.41
N GLY A 728 -54.94 -46.83 -54.70
CA GLY A 728 -56.38 -46.63 -54.89
C GLY A 728 -56.87 -45.46 -55.77
N ASP A 729 -56.31 -45.31 -56.98
CA ASP A 729 -56.65 -44.32 -58.03
C ASP A 729 -56.13 -42.88 -57.82
N ASN A 730 -54.79 -42.69 -57.78
CA ASN A 730 -54.09 -41.59 -58.48
C ASN A 730 -52.54 -41.67 -58.36
N GLY A 731 -51.87 -42.30 -59.35
CA GLY A 731 -50.54 -41.84 -59.79
C GLY A 731 -49.41 -42.86 -59.78
N GLY A 732 -49.40 -43.79 -58.83
CA GLY A 732 -48.37 -44.83 -58.74
C GLY A 732 -48.53 -45.92 -59.81
N ARG A 733 -47.40 -46.47 -60.28
CA ARG A 733 -47.39 -47.58 -61.26
C ARG A 733 -46.39 -48.68 -60.89
N ASP A 734 -45.69 -48.54 -59.77
CA ASP A 734 -44.82 -49.57 -59.24
C ASP A 734 -45.66 -50.78 -58.75
N CYS A 735 -45.40 -51.94 -59.33
CA CYS A 735 -46.09 -53.18 -59.01
C CYS A 735 -45.42 -53.99 -57.89
N ASP A 736 -44.17 -53.70 -57.53
CA ASP A 736 -43.46 -54.23 -56.37
C ASP A 736 -42.54 -53.18 -55.74
N ASP A 737 -43.17 -52.26 -54.99
CA ASP A 737 -42.55 -51.18 -54.22
C ASP A 737 -41.77 -51.68 -52.98
N THR A 738 -41.02 -52.75 -53.16
CA THR A 738 -39.96 -53.21 -52.26
C THR A 738 -38.71 -53.63 -53.03
N ASP A 739 -38.75 -53.53 -54.37
CA ASP A 739 -37.69 -53.93 -55.28
C ASP A 739 -37.47 -52.80 -56.32
N PRO A 740 -36.36 -52.03 -56.21
CA PRO A 740 -36.10 -50.86 -57.05
C PRO A 740 -35.77 -51.24 -58.51
N THR A 741 -35.92 -52.52 -58.88
CA THR A 741 -35.79 -53.04 -60.24
C THR A 741 -37.12 -53.38 -60.90
N THR A 742 -38.23 -53.28 -60.15
CA THR A 742 -39.58 -53.59 -60.63
C THR A 742 -40.41 -52.32 -60.64
N TYR A 743 -40.48 -51.65 -61.78
CA TYR A 743 -41.17 -50.37 -61.92
C TYR A 743 -41.56 -50.14 -63.39
N PRO A 744 -42.41 -49.16 -63.68
CA PRO A 744 -42.86 -48.90 -65.04
C PRO A 744 -41.70 -48.56 -65.97
N ALA A 745 -41.52 -49.38 -67.02
CA ALA A 745 -40.41 -49.32 -67.96
C ALA A 745 -39.06 -49.87 -67.45
N ALA A 746 -39.06 -50.69 -66.41
CA ALA A 746 -37.96 -51.63 -66.16
C ALA A 746 -37.78 -52.61 -67.34
N GLU A 747 -36.65 -53.32 -67.41
CA GLU A 747 -36.47 -54.42 -68.38
C GLU A 747 -37.19 -55.68 -67.86
N ASP A 748 -38.12 -56.24 -68.66
CA ASP A 748 -38.82 -57.50 -68.37
C ASP A 748 -38.13 -58.69 -69.10
N PRO A 749 -37.40 -59.57 -68.39
CA PRO A 749 -36.73 -60.71 -69.00
C PRO A 749 -37.73 -61.85 -69.34
N PRO A 750 -37.87 -62.25 -70.62
CA PRO A 750 -38.91 -63.18 -71.02
C PRO A 750 -38.84 -64.55 -70.33
N GLY A 751 -39.90 -64.91 -69.62
CA GLY A 751 -40.19 -66.25 -69.11
C GLY A 751 -39.58 -66.57 -67.75
N ASP A 752 -39.23 -65.54 -66.96
CA ASP A 752 -38.78 -65.72 -65.57
C ASP A 752 -39.92 -65.72 -64.53
N GLY A 753 -41.14 -65.35 -64.96
CA GLY A 753 -42.36 -65.43 -64.17
C GLY A 753 -42.65 -64.19 -63.31
N ILE A 754 -41.88 -63.12 -63.45
CA ILE A 754 -42.09 -61.82 -62.80
C ILE A 754 -42.46 -60.80 -63.90
N ASP A 755 -43.25 -59.79 -63.55
CA ASP A 755 -43.68 -58.70 -64.46
C ASP A 755 -42.96 -57.44 -63.97
N GLN A 756 -41.71 -57.25 -64.39
CA GLN A 756 -40.85 -56.20 -63.86
C GLN A 756 -41.24 -54.82 -64.39
N ASP A 757 -41.80 -54.73 -65.59
CA ASP A 757 -42.17 -53.45 -66.21
C ASP A 757 -43.62 -53.01 -65.89
N CYS A 758 -44.32 -53.82 -65.09
CA CYS A 758 -45.66 -53.59 -64.58
C CYS A 758 -46.72 -53.39 -65.67
N ASP A 759 -46.53 -54.00 -66.85
CA ASP A 759 -47.46 -53.92 -67.98
C ASP A 759 -48.61 -54.94 -67.91
N GLY A 760 -48.52 -55.88 -66.96
CA GLY A 760 -49.52 -56.89 -66.66
C GLY A 760 -49.21 -58.28 -67.21
N ALA A 761 -48.03 -58.52 -67.80
CA ALA A 761 -47.62 -59.86 -68.25
C ALA A 761 -46.10 -60.06 -68.40
N ASP A 762 -45.58 -61.16 -67.85
CA ASP A 762 -44.24 -61.72 -68.17
C ASP A 762 -44.09 -62.03 -69.68
N ASP A 763 -42.98 -61.57 -70.25
CA ASP A 763 -42.67 -61.60 -71.69
C ASP A 763 -42.41 -63.04 -72.23
N ARG A 764 -42.78 -63.36 -73.49
CA ARG A 764 -42.70 -64.77 -74.01
C ARG A 764 -41.50 -65.09 -74.92
N ALA A 765 -40.85 -66.24 -74.69
CA ALA A 765 -39.75 -66.77 -75.52
C ALA A 765 -40.17 -67.36 -76.90
N PRO A 766 -39.38 -67.21 -77.99
CA PRO A 766 -39.70 -67.71 -79.35
C PRO A 766 -39.18 -69.14 -79.73
N GLU A 767 -39.87 -69.88 -80.61
CA GLU A 767 -39.56 -71.28 -81.07
C GLU A 767 -38.92 -71.39 -82.51
N PRO A 768 -38.13 -72.45 -82.86
CA PRO A 768 -37.34 -72.53 -84.12
C PRO A 768 -37.73 -73.60 -85.19
N ASP A 769 -37.43 -73.33 -86.48
CA ASP A 769 -37.69 -74.12 -87.73
C ASP A 769 -36.45 -74.90 -88.27
N ASP A 770 -36.71 -75.98 -89.02
CA ASP A 770 -35.85 -77.06 -89.55
C ASP A 770 -35.31 -76.78 -90.97
N SER A 771 -33.99 -76.93 -91.20
CA SER A 771 -33.43 -77.63 -92.38
C SER A 771 -31.90 -77.68 -92.37
N THR A 772 -31.38 -78.82 -92.82
CA THR A 772 -29.98 -79.24 -92.86
C THR A 772 -29.25 -78.77 -94.14
N ASP A 773 -27.97 -78.44 -94.02
CA ASP A 773 -26.82 -79.13 -94.65
C ASP A 773 -25.61 -78.21 -94.91
N VAL A 774 -24.45 -78.84 -94.82
CA VAL A 774 -23.11 -78.33 -94.56
C VAL A 774 -22.42 -77.50 -95.65
N GLY A 775 -21.62 -76.55 -95.19
CA GLY A 775 -20.16 -76.56 -95.44
C GLY A 775 -19.60 -75.57 -96.47
N ALA A 776 -18.69 -74.69 -96.03
CA ALA A 776 -17.25 -74.80 -96.31
C ALA A 776 -16.51 -73.44 -96.24
N ALA A 777 -15.44 -73.46 -95.44
CA ALA A 777 -14.07 -73.01 -95.75
C ALA A 777 -13.71 -71.53 -96.03
N GLN A 778 -12.66 -71.12 -95.29
CA GLN A 778 -11.50 -70.29 -95.67
C GLN A 778 -11.62 -68.75 -95.67
N THR A 779 -10.81 -68.11 -94.81
CA THR A 779 -9.71 -67.14 -95.09
C THR A 779 -10.23 -65.74 -95.49
N ASP A 780 -9.64 -64.59 -95.22
CA ASP A 780 -8.42 -64.02 -94.63
C ASP A 780 -8.60 -62.48 -94.74
N ASN A 781 -7.87 -61.68 -93.96
CA ASN A 781 -7.53 -60.26 -94.25
C ASN A 781 -8.73 -59.27 -94.35
N ASP A 782 -8.67 -57.95 -94.17
CA ASP A 782 -7.69 -56.94 -93.78
C ASP A 782 -8.44 -55.58 -93.72
N GLY A 783 -8.03 -54.69 -92.81
CA GLY A 783 -7.99 -53.23 -92.99
C GLY A 783 -9.25 -52.40 -93.28
N LYS A 784 -9.55 -51.44 -92.39
CA LYS A 784 -9.32 -49.97 -92.58
C LYS A 784 -10.30 -49.13 -91.72
N VAL A 785 -9.80 -48.36 -90.74
CA VAL A 785 -9.42 -46.91 -90.71
C VAL A 785 -10.57 -45.90 -90.54
N SER A 786 -10.33 -44.95 -89.62
CA SER A 786 -10.72 -43.52 -89.61
C SER A 786 -12.02 -43.18 -88.85
N GLY A 787 -12.07 -42.19 -87.94
CA GLY A 787 -11.07 -41.22 -87.48
C GLY A 787 -11.73 -40.06 -86.71
N CYS A 788 -10.88 -39.30 -85.99
CA CYS A 788 -10.87 -37.83 -85.79
C CYS A 788 -12.08 -37.08 -85.17
N THR A 789 -11.98 -36.07 -84.28
CA THR A 789 -10.90 -35.33 -83.55
C THR A 789 -11.52 -34.14 -82.78
N THR A 790 -10.96 -33.80 -81.60
CA THR A 790 -10.59 -32.45 -81.04
C THR A 790 -11.68 -31.40 -80.70
N VAL A 791 -11.53 -30.41 -79.80
CA VAL A 791 -10.41 -29.54 -79.31
C VAL A 791 -10.85 -28.99 -77.91
N GLY A 792 -10.06 -28.90 -76.82
CA GLY A 792 -8.98 -27.94 -76.45
C GLY A 792 -9.52 -26.59 -75.92
N GLY A 793 -9.00 -25.87 -74.91
CA GLY A 793 -7.83 -25.97 -74.04
C GLY A 793 -7.73 -24.74 -73.09
N VAL A 794 -6.88 -24.89 -72.06
CA VAL A 794 -6.21 -24.00 -71.05
C VAL A 794 -5.87 -22.55 -71.49
N PRO A 795 -5.47 -21.56 -70.61
CA PRO A 795 -4.24 -21.59 -69.78
C PRO A 795 -4.15 -20.77 -68.43
N SER A 796 -3.25 -21.24 -67.54
CA SER A 796 -2.14 -20.61 -66.78
C SER A 796 -2.16 -19.15 -66.23
N GLY A 797 -1.64 -18.96 -64.99
CA GLY A 797 -0.49 -18.03 -64.73
C GLY A 797 -0.49 -17.05 -63.53
N PHE A 798 0.34 -17.35 -62.50
CA PHE A 798 1.25 -16.55 -61.63
C PHE A 798 1.24 -14.99 -61.48
N ALA A 799 1.53 -14.53 -60.23
CA ALA A 799 2.46 -13.45 -59.74
C ALA A 799 1.83 -12.66 -58.54
N ALA A 800 2.38 -12.44 -57.33
CA ALA A 800 3.66 -11.95 -56.77
C ALA A 800 3.70 -10.46 -56.34
N LEU A 801 4.06 -10.22 -55.07
CA LEU A 801 4.72 -9.07 -54.39
C LEU A 801 4.01 -7.73 -54.05
N GLY A 802 4.24 -7.23 -52.83
CA GLY A 802 4.23 -5.79 -52.47
C GLY A 802 4.23 -5.43 -50.97
N LEU A 803 5.36 -4.92 -50.47
CA LEU A 803 5.60 -4.32 -49.12
C LEU A 803 4.98 -2.91 -48.96
N ALA A 804 4.64 -2.48 -47.73
CA ALA A 804 5.05 -1.17 -47.17
C ALA A 804 4.80 -0.98 -45.65
N LEU A 805 5.76 -0.28 -45.05
CA LEU A 805 6.04 0.17 -43.67
C LEU A 805 5.08 1.16 -42.93
N LEU A 806 5.30 1.23 -41.60
CA LEU A 806 5.34 2.38 -40.64
C LEU A 806 4.06 2.89 -39.93
N GLY A 807 4.13 2.99 -38.59
CA GLY A 807 3.31 3.91 -37.78
C GLY A 807 3.38 3.72 -36.25
N VAL A 808 4.22 4.50 -35.57
CA VAL A 808 4.28 4.71 -34.11
C VAL A 808 3.35 5.86 -33.67
N GLN A 809 2.56 5.73 -32.58
CA GLN A 809 2.17 6.78 -31.60
C GLN A 809 1.56 6.08 -30.36
N ARG A 810 2.05 6.17 -29.10
CA ARG A 810 2.05 7.28 -28.11
C ARG A 810 0.72 8.03 -27.89
N ARG A 811 0.10 7.85 -26.71
CA ARG A 811 -0.70 8.82 -25.91
C ARG A 811 -1.18 8.10 -24.64
N LYS A 812 -1.43 8.69 -23.47
CA LYS A 812 -1.08 9.96 -22.82
C LYS A 812 -1.63 9.82 -21.39
N ARG A 813 -0.83 10.20 -20.39
CA ARG A 813 -1.28 10.48 -19.01
C ARG A 813 -2.52 11.38 -19.00
N ARG A 814 -3.47 11.10 -18.09
CA ARG A 814 -4.39 12.09 -17.52
C ARG A 814 -4.24 12.06 -16.00
N ARG A 815 -4.06 13.27 -15.45
CA ARG A 815 -4.26 13.60 -14.05
C ARG A 815 -5.75 13.57 -13.76
N THR A 816 -6.12 12.96 -12.64
CA THR A 816 -7.00 13.51 -11.60
C THR A 816 -6.49 12.98 -10.29
#